data_AF-A0A1G1CCM3-F1
#
_entry.id   AF-A0A1G1CCM3-F1
#
_cell.length_a   1.000
_cell.length_b   1.000
_cell.length_c   1.000
_cell.angle_alpha   90.00
_cell.angle_beta   90.00
_cell.angle_gamma   90.00
#
_symmetry.space_group_name_H-M   'P 1'
#
loop_
_entity.id
_entity.type
_entity.pdbx_description
1 polymer ?
#
loop_
_entity_poly.entity_id
_entity_poly.type
_entity_poly.pdbx_seq_one_letter_code
_entity_poly.pdbx_strand_id
1 'polypeptide(L)'
;MAAIRDFAFTEGTTTATSYAPDMPVHVTDDLLIAFCNNDTVGFGSAPAGWSTIYAADYGSHGAAVYYKIAASSSEAPTITLASIETYTCTVVSVKNVDTTTPIHTNALSSADDSTNPFAGVAVTTTNNNCLIFSFLTTDGGIGPTCEPPWTNITNGDAGVNSGGVAYQIKKTAGTVAANTWRGQFNENTRSITVAVNDDGNLISLSPYIQSDTANGTFLEPGYWITGGAANAWGNVYATSLSLGTIGAKNTSFDAASLQGDQGLNPYWSVANCTPSVNTAGTVVSGPQLDFASATDLSGGIVLFNYFFVTSRDYVDISKTTDSGQCGLLFVARDAATYLAWSVGAKGTVTTKPDGYNHVGIQVDQTTATTFASSGTVVTTAVDSILTLAQNRYGAVNFRWGNLVIVYEQAIAGGTGTTPLNFDDLDFLLNFSVGQQRIMLREGSAATFLAPVKIGGTDPVHVAVNLRTLQFRTQADGNDYLDWHVDDNYVGFEFDGQAGDTISFTNCVFVGGSPIYWRFNSGHSGSANLDFSGTTVINATVTLRSTVVIDNITFISCNEIILNDADISNSTFSSQRVGDDFGAVAFTSASEGNGLTTCEFLDNNDGDLGHSIRITATGTYAFDGHLFSGGGMAARSFNTTGGVDAGTDIVTTDAAHGYVDGDAIYYQDQGGTQNMGLTDGGLYYVNAQSATTLSFHTTKALAIADSTRQALTSAGGETHYIYSAKADVYNNSGGAVTINISNGGDTPTIRNSNGSSTTVNNAVTLEINGVVSGTQCYIVTSGASVVMNEVASEVVSGNEYKATESYNYTADTDVTVRARKMGYLPFETSGTITTSGMIITAVWQVDPNWKLVVSGVNITFTNATSLITRASGDFGTDGWLSVMGQVTVDGSVSNDGTYTLSAVGTNTVTITGATLTDEGPSAGITLTYTRRSLT
;
A
#
# COMPACT_ATOMS: atom_id res chain seq x y z
N MET A 1 -22.61 8.95 -19.35
CA MET A 1 -23.58 8.26 -18.48
C MET A 1 -24.32 9.29 -17.66
N ALA A 2 -25.62 9.08 -17.52
CA ALA A 2 -26.44 9.79 -16.56
C ALA A 2 -25.83 9.68 -15.16
N ALA A 3 -25.65 10.80 -14.48
CA ALA A 3 -25.06 10.84 -13.14
C ALA A 3 -25.83 11.83 -12.27
N ILE A 4 -25.99 11.51 -11.00
CA ILE A 4 -26.61 12.40 -10.02
C ILE A 4 -25.69 13.62 -9.84
N ARG A 5 -26.26 14.82 -10.00
CA ARG A 5 -25.58 16.08 -9.69
C ARG A 5 -25.80 16.46 -8.23
N ASP A 6 -27.06 16.44 -7.81
CA ASP A 6 -27.50 16.84 -6.48
C ASP A 6 -28.95 16.35 -6.26
N PHE A 7 -29.41 16.35 -5.01
CA PHE A 7 -30.78 16.03 -4.65
C PHE A 7 -31.26 16.91 -3.50
N ALA A 8 -32.57 17.15 -3.44
CA ALA A 8 -33.21 17.88 -2.35
C ALA A 8 -34.42 17.09 -1.84
N PHE A 9 -34.65 17.19 -0.54
CA PHE A 9 -35.74 16.52 0.14
C PHE A 9 -36.63 17.55 0.82
N THR A 10 -37.94 17.42 0.62
CA THR A 10 -38.95 18.26 1.25
C THR A 10 -39.95 17.40 1.99
N GLU A 11 -40.24 17.82 3.22
CA GLU A 11 -41.18 17.17 4.12
C GLU A 11 -42.20 18.20 4.61
N GLY A 12 -43.48 17.85 4.55
CA GLY A 12 -44.58 18.66 5.05
C GLY A 12 -45.39 17.90 6.09
N THR A 13 -45.10 18.14 7.37
CA THR A 13 -45.89 17.60 8.50
C THR A 13 -47.17 18.41 8.76
N THR A 14 -47.23 19.64 8.23
CA THR A 14 -48.44 20.46 8.20
C THR A 14 -49.16 20.28 6.88
N THR A 15 -50.45 20.02 6.95
CA THR A 15 -51.24 19.69 5.77
C THR A 15 -51.40 20.89 4.82
N ALA A 16 -51.27 20.67 3.50
CA ALA A 16 -51.41 21.70 2.48
C ALA A 16 -52.06 21.15 1.20
N THR A 17 -52.70 22.02 0.40
CA THR A 17 -53.23 21.65 -0.94
C THR A 17 -52.19 21.76 -2.06
N SER A 18 -51.05 22.37 -1.78
CA SER A 18 -49.94 22.52 -2.73
C SER A 18 -48.67 22.93 -2.00
N TYR A 19 -47.52 22.57 -2.56
CA TYR A 19 -46.21 22.98 -2.05
C TYR A 19 -45.19 23.18 -3.17
N ALA A 20 -44.16 23.95 -2.89
CA ALA A 20 -42.97 24.04 -3.74
C ALA A 20 -41.89 23.15 -3.10
N PRO A 21 -41.46 22.06 -3.76
CA PRO A 21 -40.36 21.27 -3.24
C PRO A 21 -39.07 22.10 -3.28
N ASP A 22 -38.21 21.84 -2.32
CA ASP A 22 -36.82 22.27 -2.34
C ASP A 22 -36.16 21.69 -3.58
N MET A 23 -35.38 22.53 -4.25
CA MET A 23 -34.76 22.18 -5.51
C MET A 23 -33.27 21.91 -5.33
N PRO A 24 -32.74 20.81 -5.87
CA PRO A 24 -31.30 20.55 -5.86
C PRO A 24 -30.57 21.59 -6.71
N VAL A 25 -29.25 21.68 -6.57
CA VAL A 25 -28.40 22.34 -7.54
C VAL A 25 -28.60 21.70 -8.91
N HIS A 26 -29.02 22.51 -9.88
CA HIS A 26 -29.28 22.08 -11.25
C HIS A 26 -28.94 23.19 -12.24
N VAL A 27 -28.70 22.81 -13.49
CA VAL A 27 -28.42 23.71 -14.61
C VAL A 27 -29.25 23.31 -15.83
N THR A 28 -29.19 24.11 -16.89
CA THR A 28 -29.81 23.77 -18.19
C THR A 28 -29.37 22.38 -18.65
N ASP A 29 -30.31 21.63 -19.22
CA ASP A 29 -30.15 20.26 -19.74
C ASP A 29 -30.00 19.14 -18.69
N ASP A 30 -30.00 19.45 -17.39
CA ASP A 30 -30.16 18.43 -16.37
C ASP A 30 -31.61 17.87 -16.39
N LEU A 31 -31.76 16.57 -16.17
CA LEU A 31 -33.05 15.94 -15.88
C LEU A 31 -33.38 16.11 -14.40
N LEU A 32 -34.48 16.78 -14.11
CA LEU A 32 -35.09 16.85 -12.79
C LEU A 32 -36.14 15.75 -12.70
N ILE A 33 -36.06 14.91 -11.66
CA ILE A 33 -37.08 13.90 -11.35
C ILE A 33 -37.58 14.14 -9.92
N ALA A 34 -38.89 14.31 -9.76
CA ALA A 34 -39.55 14.52 -8.48
C ALA A 34 -40.33 13.25 -8.08
N PHE A 35 -39.94 12.63 -6.98
CA PHE A 35 -40.58 11.47 -6.37
C PHE A 35 -41.39 11.93 -5.16
N CYS A 36 -42.71 11.99 -5.30
CA CYS A 36 -43.59 12.58 -4.29
C CYS A 36 -44.61 11.56 -3.76
N ASN A 37 -44.96 11.70 -2.47
CA ASN A 37 -45.96 10.92 -1.74
C ASN A 37 -46.86 11.83 -0.91
N ASN A 38 -48.11 11.42 -0.64
CA ASN A 38 -49.04 12.08 0.28
C ASN A 38 -49.98 11.08 1.00
N ASP A 39 -50.60 11.56 2.09
CA ASP A 39 -51.43 10.78 3.04
C ASP A 39 -52.88 10.51 2.60
N THR A 40 -53.37 11.18 1.56
CA THR A 40 -54.72 10.93 1.00
C THR A 40 -54.67 10.87 -0.52
N VAL A 41 -55.66 10.23 -1.13
CA VAL A 41 -55.84 10.18 -2.58
C VAL A 41 -55.77 11.56 -3.26
N GLY A 42 -55.06 11.62 -4.37
CA GLY A 42 -55.24 12.60 -5.43
C GLY A 42 -54.01 13.45 -5.70
N PHE A 43 -53.01 12.91 -6.38
CA PHE A 43 -52.04 13.77 -7.04
C PHE A 43 -52.67 14.47 -8.25
N GLY A 44 -52.47 15.80 -8.35
CA GLY A 44 -52.92 16.58 -9.50
C GLY A 44 -52.18 16.25 -10.80
N SER A 45 -52.51 16.96 -11.88
CA SER A 45 -51.69 16.92 -13.10
C SER A 45 -50.25 17.34 -12.82
N ALA A 46 -49.29 16.88 -13.63
CA ALA A 46 -47.90 17.34 -13.55
C ALA A 46 -47.81 18.88 -13.49
N PRO A 47 -46.84 19.43 -12.72
CA PRO A 47 -46.59 20.86 -12.71
C PRO A 47 -46.40 21.42 -14.12
N ALA A 48 -46.67 22.72 -14.30
CA ALA A 48 -46.52 23.34 -15.62
C ALA A 48 -45.11 23.13 -16.19
N GLY A 49 -45.02 22.54 -17.39
CA GLY A 49 -43.76 22.23 -18.07
C GLY A 49 -43.07 20.94 -17.61
N TRP A 50 -43.67 20.17 -16.70
CA TRP A 50 -43.24 18.84 -16.30
C TRP A 50 -44.09 17.77 -16.97
N SER A 51 -43.52 16.57 -17.10
CA SER A 51 -44.17 15.38 -17.62
C SER A 51 -44.42 14.37 -16.50
N THR A 52 -45.53 13.65 -16.59
CA THR A 52 -45.84 12.55 -15.66
C THR A 52 -45.17 11.26 -16.15
N ILE A 53 -44.35 10.63 -15.30
CA ILE A 53 -44.01 9.21 -15.45
C ILE A 53 -45.17 8.40 -14.86
N TYR A 54 -45.58 8.81 -13.66
CA TYR A 54 -46.62 8.15 -12.90
C TYR A 54 -47.30 9.15 -11.94
N ALA A 55 -48.61 9.02 -11.75
CA ALA A 55 -49.37 9.72 -10.72
C ALA A 55 -50.68 8.96 -10.52
N ALA A 56 -50.87 8.36 -9.36
CA ALA A 56 -52.07 7.59 -9.07
C ALA A 56 -52.31 7.45 -7.56
N ASP A 57 -53.56 7.09 -7.26
CA ASP A 57 -54.11 6.97 -5.91
C ASP A 57 -54.38 5.50 -5.57
N TYR A 58 -54.10 5.11 -4.33
CA TYR A 58 -54.20 3.72 -3.87
C TYR A 58 -54.71 3.60 -2.45
N GLY A 59 -55.98 3.22 -2.34
CA GLY A 59 -56.67 3.17 -1.05
C GLY A 59 -56.70 4.57 -0.44
N SER A 60 -55.97 4.78 0.66
CA SER A 60 -55.85 6.07 1.32
C SER A 60 -54.56 6.82 1.00
N HIS A 61 -53.65 6.40 0.12
CA HIS A 61 -52.43 7.18 -0.20
C HIS A 61 -52.30 7.53 -1.68
N GLY A 62 -51.48 8.53 -2.01
CA GLY A 62 -51.12 8.87 -3.38
C GLY A 62 -49.61 8.83 -3.61
N ALA A 63 -49.21 8.46 -4.82
CA ALA A 63 -47.80 8.50 -5.23
C ALA A 63 -47.68 9.09 -6.64
N ALA A 64 -46.66 9.92 -6.84
CA ALA A 64 -46.37 10.51 -8.14
C ALA A 64 -44.89 10.65 -8.43
N VAL A 65 -44.54 10.46 -9.69
CA VAL A 65 -43.20 10.70 -10.24
C VAL A 65 -43.33 11.59 -11.47
N TYR A 66 -42.76 12.79 -11.38
CA TYR A 66 -42.72 13.77 -12.45
C TYR A 66 -41.29 13.96 -12.93
N TYR A 67 -41.11 14.37 -14.19
CA TYR A 67 -39.81 14.77 -14.69
C TYR A 67 -39.84 15.99 -15.60
N LYS A 68 -38.71 16.67 -15.72
CA LYS A 68 -38.48 17.79 -16.63
C LYS A 68 -37.01 17.88 -17.01
N ILE A 69 -36.71 18.24 -18.27
CA ILE A 69 -35.38 18.76 -18.63
C ILE A 69 -35.33 20.24 -18.24
N ALA A 70 -34.42 20.58 -17.33
CA ALA A 70 -34.27 21.92 -16.79
C ALA A 70 -33.92 22.91 -17.90
N ALA A 71 -34.65 24.03 -17.96
CA ALA A 71 -34.34 25.12 -18.88
C ALA A 71 -33.28 26.07 -18.30
N SER A 72 -33.19 26.15 -16.97
CA SER A 72 -32.23 26.99 -16.24
C SER A 72 -32.05 26.47 -14.81
N SER A 73 -31.18 27.12 -14.02
CA SER A 73 -31.01 26.86 -12.59
C SER A 73 -32.09 27.52 -11.69
N SER A 74 -33.21 27.95 -12.27
CA SER A 74 -34.29 28.67 -11.56
C SER A 74 -35.62 27.93 -11.65
N GLU A 75 -35.60 26.63 -11.90
CA GLU A 75 -36.81 25.82 -11.90
C GLU A 75 -37.43 25.79 -10.50
N ALA A 76 -38.74 26.01 -10.41
CA ALA A 76 -39.49 26.03 -9.16
C ALA A 76 -40.90 25.48 -9.40
N PRO A 77 -41.08 24.14 -9.47
CA PRO A 77 -42.39 23.55 -9.66
C PRO A 77 -43.30 23.81 -8.45
N THR A 78 -44.61 23.82 -8.68
CA THR A 78 -45.61 23.74 -7.60
C THR A 78 -46.35 22.43 -7.76
N ILE A 79 -46.21 21.54 -6.78
CA ILE A 79 -46.94 20.27 -6.71
C ILE A 79 -48.30 20.56 -6.11
N THR A 80 -49.37 20.13 -6.79
CA THR A 80 -50.75 20.31 -6.34
C THR A 80 -51.32 18.98 -5.87
N LEU A 81 -51.96 18.99 -4.71
CA LEU A 81 -52.62 17.86 -4.08
C LEU A 81 -54.14 18.06 -4.18
N ALA A 82 -54.92 16.99 -4.26
CA ALA A 82 -56.38 17.07 -4.38
C ALA A 82 -57.06 17.53 -3.08
N SER A 83 -56.38 17.38 -1.94
CA SER A 83 -56.86 17.76 -0.61
C SER A 83 -55.71 18.30 0.25
N ILE A 84 -56.04 18.68 1.48
CA ILE A 84 -55.10 19.24 2.46
C ILE A 84 -54.35 18.07 3.11
N GLU A 85 -53.11 17.81 2.65
CA GLU A 85 -52.37 16.60 3.02
C GLU A 85 -50.97 16.90 3.53
N THR A 86 -50.42 15.97 4.32
CA THR A 86 -48.97 15.88 4.52
C THR A 86 -48.31 15.29 3.27
N TYR A 87 -47.01 15.53 3.12
CA TYR A 87 -46.30 15.11 1.91
C TYR A 87 -44.82 14.89 2.17
N THR A 88 -44.25 14.03 1.34
CA THR A 88 -42.79 13.93 1.16
C THR A 88 -42.50 14.07 -0.32
N CYS A 89 -41.43 14.77 -0.68
CA CYS A 89 -40.95 14.75 -2.06
C CYS A 89 -39.42 14.84 -2.13
N THR A 90 -38.82 13.98 -2.94
CA THR A 90 -37.40 14.03 -3.27
C THR A 90 -37.24 14.47 -4.71
N VAL A 91 -36.50 15.55 -4.95
CA VAL A 91 -36.15 16.01 -6.29
C VAL A 91 -34.69 15.68 -6.55
N VAL A 92 -34.42 14.89 -7.60
CA VAL A 92 -33.07 14.52 -8.02
C VAL A 92 -32.72 15.23 -9.31
N SER A 93 -31.56 15.88 -9.35
CA SER A 93 -30.96 16.44 -10.55
C SER A 93 -29.96 15.46 -11.16
N VAL A 94 -30.14 15.13 -12.43
CA VAL A 94 -29.32 14.17 -13.17
C VAL A 94 -28.72 14.84 -14.39
N LYS A 95 -27.39 14.87 -14.47
CA LYS A 95 -26.62 15.42 -15.60
C LYS A 95 -26.30 14.34 -16.63
N ASN A 96 -25.89 14.75 -17.84
CA ASN A 96 -25.46 13.88 -18.95
C ASN A 96 -26.52 12.85 -19.37
N VAL A 97 -27.76 13.31 -19.46
CA VAL A 97 -28.94 12.52 -19.85
C VAL A 97 -29.29 12.77 -21.31
N ASP A 98 -29.95 11.80 -21.94
CA ASP A 98 -30.59 12.05 -23.23
C ASP A 98 -31.73 13.07 -23.03
N THR A 99 -31.54 14.29 -23.51
CA THR A 99 -32.55 15.37 -23.37
C THR A 99 -33.78 15.18 -24.27
N THR A 100 -33.73 14.25 -25.22
CA THR A 100 -34.86 13.91 -26.11
C THR A 100 -35.68 12.76 -25.56
N THR A 101 -35.02 11.69 -25.08
CA THR A 101 -35.68 10.54 -24.45
C THR A 101 -35.09 10.20 -23.08
N PRO A 102 -35.24 11.10 -22.08
CA PRO A 102 -34.54 10.94 -20.79
C PRO A 102 -35.02 9.73 -20.00
N ILE A 103 -36.30 9.38 -20.09
CA ILE A 103 -36.86 8.20 -19.44
C ILE A 103 -36.85 7.04 -20.42
N HIS A 104 -36.03 6.02 -20.13
CA HIS A 104 -35.91 4.83 -20.96
C HIS A 104 -37.13 3.93 -20.81
N THR A 105 -37.46 3.61 -19.57
CA THR A 105 -38.57 2.75 -19.18
C THR A 105 -38.89 2.98 -17.70
N ASN A 106 -40.05 2.51 -17.26
CA ASN A 106 -40.44 2.51 -15.85
C ASN A 106 -41.30 1.29 -15.55
N ALA A 107 -41.37 0.92 -14.28
CA ALA A 107 -42.19 -0.16 -13.79
C ALA A 107 -42.86 0.24 -12.48
N LEU A 108 -43.99 -0.39 -12.18
CA LEU A 108 -44.82 -0.16 -11.01
C LEU A 108 -45.28 -1.49 -10.41
N SER A 109 -45.34 -1.59 -9.08
CA SER A 109 -45.94 -2.74 -8.40
C SER A 109 -47.41 -2.93 -8.81
N SER A 110 -47.81 -4.16 -9.12
CA SER A 110 -49.16 -4.45 -9.62
C SER A 110 -50.27 -4.31 -8.58
N ALA A 111 -49.92 -4.37 -7.29
CA ALA A 111 -50.84 -4.29 -6.16
C ALA A 111 -50.17 -3.52 -5.00
N ASP A 112 -50.99 -3.14 -4.02
CA ASP A 112 -50.47 -2.66 -2.74
C ASP A 112 -49.76 -3.81 -2.04
N ASP A 113 -48.63 -3.52 -1.41
CA ASP A 113 -47.85 -4.52 -0.71
C ASP A 113 -47.97 -4.34 0.81
N SER A 114 -48.66 -5.28 1.45
CA SER A 114 -48.74 -5.34 2.91
C SER A 114 -47.73 -6.32 3.51
N THR A 115 -46.75 -6.79 2.73
CA THR A 115 -45.67 -7.65 3.19
C THR A 115 -44.47 -6.78 3.54
N ASN A 116 -43.90 -6.98 4.73
CA ASN A 116 -42.65 -6.33 5.13
C ASN A 116 -41.64 -7.47 5.33
N PRO A 117 -40.55 -7.58 4.55
CA PRO A 117 -40.06 -6.59 3.58
C PRO A 117 -41.04 -6.30 2.44
N PHE A 118 -41.10 -5.04 2.02
CA PHE A 118 -41.84 -4.64 0.84
C PHE A 118 -41.06 -5.02 -0.42
N ALA A 119 -41.75 -5.63 -1.37
CA ALA A 119 -41.23 -5.96 -2.68
C ALA A 119 -41.17 -4.71 -3.56
N GLY A 120 -39.97 -4.44 -4.07
CA GLY A 120 -39.75 -3.50 -5.14
C GLY A 120 -40.32 -3.99 -6.47
N VAL A 121 -40.04 -3.25 -7.55
CA VAL A 121 -40.45 -3.64 -8.90
C VAL A 121 -39.26 -3.75 -9.83
N ALA A 122 -39.17 -4.87 -10.57
CA ALA A 122 -38.12 -5.09 -11.54
C ALA A 122 -38.32 -4.22 -12.78
N VAL A 123 -37.22 -3.78 -13.40
CA VAL A 123 -37.24 -3.02 -14.66
C VAL A 123 -36.27 -3.65 -15.66
N THR A 124 -36.61 -3.64 -16.95
CA THR A 124 -35.73 -4.16 -18.00
C THR A 124 -35.33 -3.06 -18.95
N THR A 125 -34.02 -2.78 -19.02
CA THR A 125 -33.47 -1.81 -19.97
C THR A 125 -33.05 -2.52 -21.26
N THR A 126 -33.29 -1.85 -22.38
CA THR A 126 -32.76 -2.24 -23.70
C THR A 126 -31.52 -1.43 -24.08
N ASN A 127 -31.28 -0.32 -23.37
CA ASN A 127 -30.06 0.46 -23.47
C ASN A 127 -29.03 0.05 -22.40
N ASN A 128 -27.76 0.21 -22.75
CA ASN A 128 -26.63 0.17 -21.81
C ASN A 128 -26.60 1.46 -20.98
N ASN A 129 -25.82 1.46 -19.90
CA ASN A 129 -25.48 2.64 -19.12
C ASN A 129 -26.69 3.43 -18.56
N CYS A 130 -27.72 2.73 -18.08
CA CYS A 130 -28.88 3.38 -17.48
C CYS A 130 -28.66 3.64 -15.98
N LEU A 131 -29.04 4.83 -15.52
CA LEU A 131 -29.20 5.13 -14.09
C LEU A 131 -30.62 4.71 -13.67
N ILE A 132 -30.72 3.90 -12.63
CA ILE A 132 -32.00 3.33 -12.18
C ILE A 132 -32.33 3.91 -10.81
N PHE A 133 -33.51 4.50 -10.69
CA PHE A 133 -34.08 4.90 -9.41
C PHE A 133 -35.16 3.93 -9.00
N SER A 134 -35.21 3.57 -7.73
CA SER A 134 -36.34 2.88 -7.11
C SER A 134 -36.90 3.78 -6.01
N PHE A 135 -38.22 3.88 -5.96
CA PHE A 135 -38.99 4.70 -5.04
C PHE A 135 -40.03 3.82 -4.37
N LEU A 136 -40.07 3.82 -3.04
CA LEU A 136 -41.14 3.21 -2.26
C LEU A 136 -41.89 4.29 -1.48
N THR A 137 -43.21 4.24 -1.51
CA THR A 137 -44.10 5.10 -0.70
C THR A 137 -44.94 4.27 0.24
N THR A 138 -45.25 4.83 1.41
CA THR A 138 -46.21 4.24 2.35
C THR A 138 -47.14 5.29 2.96
N ASP A 139 -48.33 4.85 3.34
CA ASP A 139 -49.39 5.57 4.08
C ASP A 139 -49.17 5.53 5.60
N GLY A 140 -47.92 5.71 6.04
CA GLY A 140 -47.56 5.53 7.44
C GLY A 140 -46.22 6.15 7.78
N GLY A 141 -45.97 6.27 9.09
CA GLY A 141 -44.71 6.77 9.62
C GLY A 141 -43.53 5.82 9.34
N ILE A 142 -42.31 6.33 9.51
CA ILE A 142 -41.00 5.69 9.22
C ILE A 142 -40.67 5.63 7.72
N GLY A 143 -39.58 6.31 7.36
CA GLY A 143 -39.02 6.37 6.01
C GLY A 143 -38.53 5.00 5.51
N PRO A 144 -39.09 4.46 4.41
CA PRO A 144 -38.68 3.15 3.91
C PRO A 144 -37.27 3.19 3.35
N THR A 145 -36.48 2.15 3.61
CA THR A 145 -35.07 2.04 3.24
C THR A 145 -34.84 0.84 2.34
N CYS A 146 -34.10 1.06 1.26
CA CYS A 146 -33.76 0.01 0.33
C CYS A 146 -32.62 -0.84 0.88
N GLU A 147 -32.77 -2.16 0.74
CA GLU A 147 -31.72 -3.10 1.08
C GLU A 147 -30.54 -3.04 0.09
N PRO A 148 -29.35 -3.49 0.53
CA PRO A 148 -28.17 -3.55 -0.32
C PRO A 148 -28.42 -4.43 -1.57
N PRO A 149 -27.75 -4.19 -2.72
CA PRO A 149 -26.63 -3.26 -2.93
C PRO A 149 -27.05 -1.84 -3.37
N TRP A 150 -28.30 -1.44 -3.14
CA TRP A 150 -28.79 -0.13 -3.57
C TRP A 150 -28.27 0.99 -2.68
N THR A 151 -27.91 2.12 -3.30
CA THR A 151 -27.50 3.32 -2.58
C THR A 151 -28.73 4.18 -2.28
N ASN A 152 -29.05 4.35 -1.00
CA ASN A 152 -30.17 5.17 -0.56
C ASN A 152 -29.85 6.67 -0.74
N ILE A 153 -30.81 7.45 -1.24
CA ILE A 153 -30.72 8.91 -1.39
C ILE A 153 -31.45 9.59 -0.24
N THR A 154 -32.70 9.20 -0.01
CA THR A 154 -33.57 9.77 1.02
C THR A 154 -34.47 8.70 1.64
N ASN A 155 -34.81 8.91 2.91
CA ASN A 155 -35.79 8.13 3.66
C ASN A 155 -36.59 9.14 4.49
N GLY A 156 -37.72 9.58 3.96
CA GLY A 156 -38.53 10.65 4.53
C GLY A 156 -39.74 10.12 5.27
N ASP A 157 -40.12 10.79 6.36
CA ASP A 157 -41.28 10.48 7.19
C ASP A 157 -42.00 11.77 7.58
N ALA A 158 -43.21 12.00 7.05
CA ALA A 158 -44.06 13.13 7.40
C ALA A 158 -45.08 12.79 8.51
N GLY A 159 -44.85 11.72 9.27
CA GLY A 159 -45.63 11.24 10.39
C GLY A 159 -46.75 10.28 9.99
N VAL A 160 -47.55 10.66 9.00
CA VAL A 160 -48.67 9.85 8.49
C VAL A 160 -48.39 9.25 7.11
N ASN A 161 -47.37 9.74 6.40
CA ASN A 161 -46.94 9.18 5.12
C ASN A 161 -45.41 9.24 5.00
N SER A 162 -44.81 8.28 4.28
CA SER A 162 -43.35 8.17 4.16
C SER A 162 -42.90 7.78 2.76
N GLY A 163 -41.66 8.10 2.40
CA GLY A 163 -41.13 7.84 1.06
C GLY A 163 -39.63 7.67 1.05
N GLY A 164 -39.13 6.71 0.29
CA GLY A 164 -37.70 6.40 0.20
C GLY A 164 -37.25 6.27 -1.23
N VAL A 165 -36.15 6.93 -1.59
CA VAL A 165 -35.55 6.88 -2.93
C VAL A 165 -34.16 6.26 -2.84
N ALA A 166 -33.86 5.31 -3.72
CA ALA A 166 -32.55 4.69 -3.86
C ALA A 166 -32.18 4.57 -5.34
N TYR A 167 -30.89 4.38 -5.63
CA TYR A 167 -30.42 4.19 -6.99
C TYR A 167 -29.43 3.04 -7.16
N GLN A 168 -29.30 2.60 -8.41
CA GLN A 168 -28.29 1.67 -8.89
C GLN A 168 -27.95 2.00 -10.35
N ILE A 169 -26.83 1.49 -10.86
CA ILE A 169 -26.41 1.65 -12.25
C ILE A 169 -26.52 0.31 -13.00
N LYS A 170 -27.06 0.34 -14.21
CA LYS A 170 -27.13 -0.81 -15.13
C LYS A 170 -26.21 -0.55 -16.33
N LYS A 171 -25.00 -1.10 -16.29
CA LYS A 171 -23.97 -0.94 -17.33
C LYS A 171 -24.35 -1.62 -18.65
N THR A 172 -24.76 -2.88 -18.58
CA THR A 172 -25.17 -3.67 -19.74
C THR A 172 -26.68 -3.80 -19.76
N ALA A 173 -27.31 -3.61 -20.92
CA ALA A 173 -28.75 -3.76 -21.11
C ALA A 173 -29.26 -5.09 -20.53
N GLY A 174 -30.42 -5.06 -19.89
CA GLY A 174 -31.07 -6.23 -19.32
C GLY A 174 -31.93 -5.90 -18.12
N THR A 175 -32.37 -6.94 -17.40
CA THR A 175 -33.21 -6.80 -16.22
C THR A 175 -32.38 -6.37 -15.00
N VAL A 176 -32.93 -5.41 -14.25
CA VAL A 176 -32.57 -5.13 -12.86
C VAL A 176 -33.65 -5.78 -12.01
N ALA A 177 -33.23 -6.66 -11.10
CA ALA A 177 -34.15 -7.38 -10.22
C ALA A 177 -34.93 -6.41 -9.33
N ALA A 178 -36.12 -6.84 -8.90
CA ALA A 178 -36.87 -6.11 -7.89
C ALA A 178 -36.01 -5.99 -6.62
N ASN A 179 -35.91 -4.79 -6.08
CA ASN A 179 -35.22 -4.54 -4.82
C ASN A 179 -36.10 -4.87 -3.62
N THR A 180 -35.51 -4.93 -2.45
CA THR A 180 -36.22 -5.16 -1.19
C THR A 180 -36.22 -3.87 -0.39
N TRP A 181 -37.37 -3.48 0.17
CA TRP A 181 -37.49 -2.29 1.01
C TRP A 181 -37.95 -2.65 2.42
N ARG A 182 -37.49 -1.87 3.41
CA ARG A 182 -37.85 -2.01 4.81
C ARG A 182 -38.46 -0.72 5.33
N GLY A 183 -39.60 -0.81 6.01
CA GLY A 183 -40.26 0.34 6.65
C GLY A 183 -41.23 -0.14 7.74
N GLN A 184 -42.09 0.76 8.23
CA GLN A 184 -43.18 0.37 9.12
C GLN A 184 -44.21 -0.49 8.37
N PHE A 185 -44.80 -1.48 9.04
CA PHE A 185 -45.89 -2.27 8.45
C PHE A 185 -47.04 -1.36 8.03
N ASN A 186 -47.49 -1.52 6.79
CA ASN A 186 -48.53 -0.69 6.20
C ASN A 186 -49.34 -1.51 5.18
N GLU A 187 -50.64 -1.26 5.11
CA GLU A 187 -51.53 -1.91 4.14
C GLU A 187 -51.52 -1.20 2.76
N ASN A 188 -50.94 0.00 2.70
CA ASN A 188 -50.99 0.92 1.57
C ASN A 188 -49.58 1.34 1.16
N THR A 189 -48.94 0.53 0.30
CA THR A 189 -47.58 0.81 -0.21
C THR A 189 -47.45 0.63 -1.71
N ARG A 190 -46.56 1.41 -2.34
CA ARG A 190 -46.26 1.32 -3.77
C ARG A 190 -44.77 1.40 -4.04
N SER A 191 -44.30 0.58 -4.97
CA SER A 191 -42.96 0.67 -5.51
C SER A 191 -42.98 1.09 -6.97
N ILE A 192 -42.15 2.06 -7.31
CA ILE A 192 -41.96 2.59 -8.67
C ILE A 192 -40.47 2.51 -8.98
N THR A 193 -40.11 2.04 -10.16
CA THR A 193 -38.72 2.04 -10.65
C THR A 193 -38.64 2.75 -11.99
N VAL A 194 -37.65 3.62 -12.13
CA VAL A 194 -37.46 4.48 -13.31
C VAL A 194 -36.03 4.30 -13.83
N ALA A 195 -35.90 3.99 -15.11
CA ALA A 195 -34.62 3.91 -15.80
C ALA A 195 -34.40 5.18 -16.64
N VAL A 196 -33.25 5.82 -16.44
CA VAL A 196 -32.83 7.04 -17.12
C VAL A 196 -31.78 6.72 -18.19
N ASN A 197 -31.98 7.22 -19.41
CA ASN A 197 -31.02 7.11 -20.51
C ASN A 197 -29.86 8.10 -20.32
N ASP A 198 -28.67 7.67 -20.70
CA ASP A 198 -27.55 8.60 -20.85
C ASP A 198 -27.54 9.29 -22.21
N ASP A 199 -26.75 10.35 -22.31
CA ASP A 199 -26.52 11.13 -23.53
C ASP A 199 -25.59 10.44 -24.56
N GLY A 200 -25.20 9.18 -24.32
CA GLY A 200 -24.21 8.45 -25.10
C GLY A 200 -22.74 8.83 -24.84
N ASN A 201 -22.45 9.81 -23.97
CA ASN A 201 -21.08 10.25 -23.66
C ASN A 201 -20.69 9.91 -22.21
N LEU A 202 -19.58 9.21 -21.99
CA LEU A 202 -19.14 8.84 -20.65
C LEU A 202 -18.35 9.96 -19.94
N ILE A 203 -19.00 11.10 -19.67
CA ILE A 203 -18.34 12.28 -19.07
C ILE A 203 -18.23 12.18 -17.54
N SER A 204 -19.27 11.67 -16.87
CA SER A 204 -19.32 11.49 -15.41
C SER A 204 -20.10 10.22 -15.08
N LEU A 205 -19.79 9.59 -13.95
CA LEU A 205 -20.45 8.40 -13.43
C LEU A 205 -20.55 8.51 -11.90
N SER A 206 -21.77 8.42 -11.36
CA SER A 206 -21.98 8.41 -9.90
C SER A 206 -21.30 7.20 -9.25
N PRO A 207 -20.86 7.30 -7.98
CA PRO A 207 -20.34 6.15 -7.25
C PRO A 207 -21.46 5.11 -7.05
N TYR A 208 -21.13 3.83 -7.05
CA TYR A 208 -22.09 2.75 -6.76
C TYR A 208 -21.37 1.49 -6.28
N ILE A 209 -22.11 0.62 -5.60
CA ILE A 209 -21.65 -0.73 -5.29
C ILE A 209 -21.96 -1.64 -6.49
N GLN A 210 -20.97 -2.44 -6.90
CA GLN A 210 -21.13 -3.36 -8.03
C GLN A 210 -22.23 -4.38 -7.75
N SER A 211 -23.16 -4.51 -8.69
CA SER A 211 -24.40 -5.30 -8.53
C SER A 211 -24.20 -6.81 -8.45
N ASP A 212 -23.04 -7.31 -8.87
CA ASP A 212 -22.63 -8.72 -8.85
C ASP A 212 -21.95 -9.12 -7.53
N THR A 213 -21.80 -8.18 -6.59
CA THR A 213 -21.25 -8.45 -5.25
C THR A 213 -22.32 -8.41 -4.18
N ALA A 214 -22.34 -9.40 -3.30
CA ALA A 214 -23.13 -9.35 -2.07
C ALA A 214 -22.38 -8.44 -1.09
N ASN A 215 -22.93 -7.26 -0.79
CA ASN A 215 -22.26 -6.26 0.04
C ASN A 215 -22.85 -6.16 1.47
N GLY A 216 -24.06 -6.68 1.71
CA GLY A 216 -24.59 -6.83 3.06
C GLY A 216 -26.04 -7.30 3.10
N THR A 217 -26.47 -7.70 4.30
CA THR A 217 -27.84 -8.15 4.57
C THR A 217 -28.29 -7.64 5.94
N PHE A 218 -29.51 -7.13 6.02
CA PHE A 218 -30.11 -6.80 7.32
C PHE A 218 -30.47 -8.07 8.10
N LEU A 219 -30.10 -8.08 9.38
CA LEU A 219 -30.43 -9.16 10.30
C LEU A 219 -31.62 -8.77 11.20
N GLU A 220 -31.57 -7.56 11.74
CA GLU A 220 -32.64 -6.99 12.56
C GLU A 220 -32.58 -5.46 12.48
N PRO A 221 -33.62 -4.78 12.02
CA PRO A 221 -33.58 -3.33 11.89
C PRO A 221 -33.99 -2.57 13.16
N GLY A 222 -34.48 -3.25 14.22
CA GLY A 222 -34.84 -2.61 15.49
C GLY A 222 -36.23 -1.96 15.52
N TYR A 223 -37.06 -2.17 14.49
CA TYR A 223 -38.45 -1.71 14.45
C TYR A 223 -39.41 -2.74 15.03
N TRP A 224 -40.53 -2.28 15.58
CA TRP A 224 -41.65 -3.13 15.99
C TRP A 224 -41.28 -4.21 17.04
N ILE A 225 -40.62 -3.78 18.12
CA ILE A 225 -40.27 -4.63 19.26
C ILE A 225 -41.52 -4.83 20.12
N THR A 226 -42.18 -5.97 19.94
CA THR A 226 -43.28 -6.44 20.79
C THR A 226 -42.90 -7.80 21.38
N GLY A 227 -42.72 -7.86 22.70
CA GLY A 227 -42.30 -9.09 23.37
C GLY A 227 -43.26 -10.27 23.10
N GLY A 228 -42.71 -11.40 22.65
CA GLY A 228 -43.46 -12.63 22.39
C GLY A 228 -44.27 -12.65 21.09
N ALA A 229 -44.20 -11.60 20.27
CA ALA A 229 -44.74 -11.61 18.91
C ALA A 229 -43.58 -11.56 17.91
N ALA A 230 -43.78 -12.21 16.76
CA ALA A 230 -42.89 -11.99 15.63
C ALA A 230 -42.98 -10.52 15.22
N ASN A 231 -41.83 -9.88 15.00
CA ASN A 231 -41.79 -8.64 14.27
C ASN A 231 -42.16 -8.92 12.81
N ALA A 232 -42.18 -7.87 11.99
CA ALA A 232 -42.49 -7.99 10.57
C ALA A 232 -41.58 -8.98 9.80
N TRP A 233 -40.41 -9.33 10.36
CA TRP A 233 -39.39 -10.17 9.73
C TRP A 233 -39.54 -11.65 10.09
N GLY A 234 -40.51 -12.00 10.94
CA GLY A 234 -40.63 -13.32 11.54
C GLY A 234 -39.68 -13.53 12.73
N ASN A 235 -38.74 -12.60 12.98
CA ASN A 235 -37.88 -12.63 14.15
C ASN A 235 -38.71 -12.37 15.40
N VAL A 236 -38.39 -13.02 16.51
CA VAL A 236 -39.16 -12.92 17.76
C VAL A 236 -38.26 -12.36 18.85
N TYR A 237 -38.66 -11.23 19.44
CA TYR A 237 -38.09 -10.84 20.73
C TYR A 237 -38.67 -11.75 21.80
N ALA A 238 -37.84 -12.68 22.28
CA ALA A 238 -38.26 -13.73 23.19
C ALA A 238 -38.80 -13.16 24.50
N THR A 239 -39.66 -13.91 25.18
CA THR A 239 -40.18 -13.57 26.53
C THR A 239 -39.35 -14.18 27.66
N SER A 240 -38.26 -14.87 27.31
CA SER A 240 -37.32 -15.53 28.23
C SER A 240 -35.99 -15.76 27.52
N LEU A 241 -34.90 -15.87 28.27
CA LEU A 241 -33.59 -16.28 27.72
C LEU A 241 -33.50 -17.80 27.60
N SER A 242 -32.94 -18.26 26.49
CA SER A 242 -32.71 -19.69 26.19
C SER A 242 -31.50 -20.27 26.94
N LEU A 243 -30.52 -19.42 27.26
CA LEU A 243 -29.31 -19.79 27.98
C LEU A 243 -29.49 -19.48 29.46
N GLY A 244 -29.23 -20.45 30.34
CA GLY A 244 -29.25 -20.24 31.80
C GLY A 244 -27.96 -19.62 32.36
N THR A 245 -26.86 -19.74 31.63
CA THR A 245 -25.54 -19.22 32.00
C THR A 245 -24.73 -18.83 30.77
N ILE A 246 -23.90 -17.79 30.90
CA ILE A 246 -22.85 -17.41 29.94
C ILE A 246 -21.52 -17.33 30.70
N GLY A 247 -20.56 -18.17 30.32
CA GLY A 247 -19.36 -18.41 31.12
C GLY A 247 -19.73 -18.81 32.55
N ALA A 248 -19.18 -18.11 33.54
CA ALA A 248 -19.50 -18.29 34.95
C ALA A 248 -20.67 -17.40 35.46
N LYS A 249 -21.39 -16.72 34.56
CA LYS A 249 -22.48 -15.79 34.91
C LYS A 249 -23.83 -16.45 34.71
N ASN A 250 -24.74 -16.26 35.66
CA ASN A 250 -26.15 -16.58 35.46
C ASN A 250 -26.78 -15.57 34.50
N THR A 251 -27.84 -15.94 33.82
CA THR A 251 -28.60 -15.03 32.96
C THR A 251 -29.92 -14.62 33.62
N SER A 252 -30.43 -13.43 33.29
CA SER A 252 -31.77 -13.01 33.66
C SER A 252 -32.42 -12.25 32.51
N PHE A 253 -33.66 -12.58 32.20
CA PHE A 253 -34.39 -11.91 31.13
C PHE A 253 -34.78 -10.47 31.51
N ASP A 254 -34.62 -9.54 30.58
CA ASP A 254 -35.23 -8.22 30.60
C ASP A 254 -35.76 -7.87 29.20
N ALA A 255 -36.96 -7.33 29.11
CA ALA A 255 -37.61 -7.11 27.82
C ALA A 255 -37.04 -5.88 27.11
N ALA A 256 -36.88 -5.99 25.78
CA ALA A 256 -36.60 -4.82 24.94
C ALA A 256 -37.89 -4.00 24.72
N SER A 257 -37.73 -2.70 24.58
CA SER A 257 -38.80 -1.72 24.32
C SER A 257 -38.40 -0.83 23.15
N LEU A 258 -39.38 -0.27 22.44
CA LEU A 258 -39.15 0.69 21.35
C LEU A 258 -38.81 2.09 21.88
N GLN A 259 -37.83 2.73 21.25
CA GLN A 259 -37.51 4.15 21.41
C GLN A 259 -37.16 4.75 20.04
N GLY A 260 -37.27 6.07 19.88
CA GLY A 260 -36.76 6.74 18.68
C GLY A 260 -35.23 6.74 18.64
N ASP A 261 -34.65 6.54 17.46
CA ASP A 261 -33.22 6.72 17.21
C ASP A 261 -32.84 8.20 17.42
N GLN A 262 -31.70 8.44 18.06
CA GLN A 262 -31.18 9.77 18.36
C GLN A 262 -29.91 10.14 17.59
N GLY A 263 -29.55 9.44 16.50
CA GLY A 263 -28.35 9.85 15.76
C GLY A 263 -27.87 9.06 14.52
N LEU A 264 -28.44 7.91 14.17
CA LEU A 264 -28.06 7.21 12.92
C LEU A 264 -29.06 7.47 11.80
N ASN A 265 -30.34 7.12 12.01
CA ASN A 265 -31.44 7.59 11.19
C ASN A 265 -32.57 8.10 12.11
N PRO A 266 -32.85 9.43 12.15
CA PRO A 266 -33.85 9.99 13.06
C PRO A 266 -35.28 9.49 12.80
N TYR A 267 -35.53 8.91 11.62
CA TYR A 267 -36.82 8.33 11.25
C TYR A 267 -36.93 6.86 11.66
N TRP A 268 -35.93 6.30 12.37
CA TRP A 268 -35.93 4.91 12.80
C TRP A 268 -36.21 4.74 14.29
N SER A 269 -36.60 3.50 14.65
CA SER A 269 -36.67 3.08 16.05
C SER A 269 -35.42 2.29 16.44
N VAL A 270 -35.05 2.36 17.70
CA VAL A 270 -33.99 1.56 18.32
C VAL A 270 -34.59 0.70 19.43
N ALA A 271 -33.93 -0.42 19.71
CA ALA A 271 -34.23 -1.26 20.84
C ALA A 271 -33.65 -0.66 22.12
N ASN A 272 -34.44 -0.60 23.19
CA ASN A 272 -34.07 -0.05 24.49
C ASN A 272 -34.29 -1.12 25.57
N CYS A 273 -33.26 -1.36 26.38
CA CYS A 273 -33.32 -2.29 27.50
C CYS A 273 -32.84 -1.62 28.79
N THR A 274 -33.48 -1.95 29.92
CA THR A 274 -33.19 -1.35 31.22
C THR A 274 -32.97 -2.40 32.31
N PRO A 275 -31.91 -3.23 32.22
CA PRO A 275 -31.73 -4.31 33.16
C PRO A 275 -31.61 -3.83 34.60
N SER A 276 -32.26 -4.57 35.51
CA SER A 276 -32.25 -4.30 36.94
C SER A 276 -30.84 -4.41 37.54
N VAL A 277 -30.60 -3.72 38.67
CA VAL A 277 -29.30 -3.72 39.36
C VAL A 277 -28.87 -5.11 39.83
N ASN A 278 -27.61 -5.49 39.56
CA ASN A 278 -26.98 -6.66 40.17
C ASN A 278 -25.76 -6.30 41.03
N THR A 279 -25.98 -6.12 42.33
CA THR A 279 -24.92 -5.73 43.27
C THR A 279 -23.78 -6.74 43.44
N ALA A 280 -23.98 -8.01 43.05
CA ALA A 280 -23.00 -9.09 43.18
C ALA A 280 -22.12 -9.31 41.94
N GLY A 281 -22.47 -8.75 40.77
CA GLY A 281 -21.75 -8.96 39.52
C GLY A 281 -21.73 -10.41 39.02
N THR A 282 -22.76 -11.18 39.35
CA THR A 282 -22.88 -12.61 39.02
C THR A 282 -23.93 -12.93 37.96
N VAL A 283 -24.73 -11.93 37.55
CA VAL A 283 -25.78 -12.09 36.54
C VAL A 283 -25.55 -11.11 35.39
N VAL A 284 -25.79 -11.58 34.17
CA VAL A 284 -25.94 -10.76 32.97
C VAL A 284 -27.41 -10.76 32.54
N SER A 285 -27.93 -9.60 32.17
CA SER A 285 -29.37 -9.43 31.96
C SER A 285 -29.69 -8.64 30.70
N GLY A 286 -30.75 -9.02 30.00
CA GLY A 286 -31.18 -8.37 28.75
C GLY A 286 -32.12 -9.22 27.92
N PRO A 287 -32.40 -8.83 26.67
CA PRO A 287 -33.27 -9.57 25.76
C PRO A 287 -32.53 -10.62 24.92
N GLN A 288 -33.34 -11.44 24.26
CA GLN A 288 -32.95 -12.35 23.19
C GLN A 288 -33.81 -12.07 21.95
N LEU A 289 -33.16 -12.03 20.80
CA LEU A 289 -33.77 -12.01 19.48
C LEU A 289 -33.61 -13.39 18.85
N ASP A 290 -34.72 -14.08 18.61
CA ASP A 290 -34.76 -15.31 17.83
C ASP A 290 -34.98 -14.98 16.37
N PHE A 291 -34.15 -15.52 15.48
CA PHE A 291 -34.35 -15.38 14.05
C PHE A 291 -35.53 -16.22 13.57
N ALA A 292 -36.23 -15.73 12.55
CA ALA A 292 -37.32 -16.48 11.91
C ALA A 292 -36.87 -17.87 11.41
N SER A 293 -35.62 -17.95 10.95
CA SER A 293 -34.90 -19.16 10.59
C SER A 293 -33.42 -19.00 10.89
N ALA A 294 -32.71 -20.12 11.05
CA ALA A 294 -31.26 -20.11 11.18
C ALA A 294 -30.61 -19.28 10.05
N THR A 295 -29.71 -18.38 10.44
CA THR A 295 -29.13 -17.35 9.57
C THR A 295 -27.63 -17.56 9.44
N ASP A 296 -27.11 -17.36 8.23
CA ASP A 296 -25.69 -17.46 7.95
C ASP A 296 -24.98 -16.15 8.33
N LEU A 297 -24.08 -16.24 9.30
CA LEU A 297 -23.24 -15.15 9.77
C LEU A 297 -21.75 -15.35 9.44
N SER A 298 -21.43 -16.29 8.54
CA SER A 298 -20.07 -16.56 8.08
C SER A 298 -19.65 -15.61 6.96
N GLY A 299 -18.33 -15.43 6.79
CA GLY A 299 -17.75 -14.69 5.68
C GLY A 299 -17.99 -13.17 5.67
N GLY A 300 -18.68 -12.62 6.67
CA GLY A 300 -18.91 -11.19 6.84
C GLY A 300 -18.72 -10.71 8.28
N ILE A 301 -18.95 -9.42 8.49
CA ILE A 301 -18.84 -8.76 9.80
C ILE A 301 -20.24 -8.35 10.25
N VAL A 302 -20.67 -8.85 11.39
CA VAL A 302 -21.91 -8.39 12.03
C VAL A 302 -21.64 -7.03 12.66
N LEU A 303 -22.27 -5.99 12.09
CA LEU A 303 -22.23 -4.63 12.59
C LEU A 303 -23.51 -4.29 13.33
N PHE A 304 -23.34 -3.62 14.47
CA PHE A 304 -24.43 -2.94 15.16
C PHE A 304 -23.88 -1.74 15.93
N ASN A 305 -24.79 -0.89 16.37
CA ASN A 305 -24.43 0.29 17.15
C ASN A 305 -25.21 0.30 18.45
N TYR A 306 -24.58 0.79 19.53
CA TYR A 306 -25.25 0.96 20.81
C TYR A 306 -24.86 2.26 21.49
N PHE A 307 -25.70 2.75 22.39
CA PHE A 307 -25.35 3.87 23.26
C PHE A 307 -25.95 3.70 24.66
N PHE A 308 -25.26 4.26 25.65
CA PHE A 308 -25.74 4.26 27.03
C PHE A 308 -26.58 5.51 27.29
N VAL A 309 -27.79 5.32 27.79
CA VAL A 309 -28.68 6.42 28.22
C VAL A 309 -28.35 6.82 29.66
N THR A 310 -28.07 5.83 30.51
CA THR A 310 -27.52 6.07 31.85
C THR A 310 -26.01 6.14 31.75
N SER A 311 -25.39 7.18 32.33
CA SER A 311 -23.93 7.31 32.36
C SER A 311 -23.27 6.02 32.87
N ARG A 312 -22.37 5.46 32.06
CA ARG A 312 -21.65 4.21 32.37
C ARG A 312 -20.85 4.29 33.67
N ASP A 313 -20.36 5.49 34.01
CA ASP A 313 -19.53 5.71 35.20
C ASP A 313 -20.36 5.58 36.47
N TYR A 314 -21.66 5.87 36.38
CA TYR A 314 -22.64 5.73 37.44
C TYR A 314 -23.06 4.27 37.67
N VAL A 315 -23.19 3.47 36.60
CA VAL A 315 -23.65 2.07 36.67
C VAL A 315 -22.52 1.06 36.92
N ASP A 316 -21.27 1.46 36.63
CA ASP A 316 -20.03 0.68 36.81
C ASP A 316 -20.03 -0.66 36.09
N ILE A 317 -20.10 -0.57 34.76
CA ILE A 317 -19.95 -1.71 33.84
C ILE A 317 -18.46 -2.06 33.70
N SER A 318 -17.90 -2.93 34.55
CA SER A 318 -16.45 -3.18 34.54
C SER A 318 -15.96 -3.99 33.34
N LYS A 319 -14.66 -3.89 33.05
CA LYS A 319 -13.95 -4.63 32.00
C LYS A 319 -13.85 -6.12 32.34
N THR A 320 -13.50 -6.94 31.36
CA THR A 320 -13.38 -8.39 31.55
C THR A 320 -12.30 -8.82 32.54
N THR A 321 -11.21 -8.08 32.60
CA THR A 321 -10.09 -8.32 33.52
C THR A 321 -10.35 -7.87 34.96
N ASP A 322 -11.37 -7.06 35.20
CA ASP A 322 -11.76 -6.61 36.54
C ASP A 322 -12.60 -7.66 37.26
N SER A 323 -11.95 -8.63 37.91
CA SER A 323 -12.61 -9.67 38.71
C SER A 323 -13.58 -10.58 37.92
N GLY A 324 -13.32 -10.79 36.63
CA GLY A 324 -14.14 -11.65 35.76
C GLY A 324 -15.54 -11.08 35.47
N GLN A 325 -15.67 -9.76 35.37
CA GLN A 325 -16.89 -9.07 34.92
C GLN A 325 -16.93 -9.01 33.39
N CYS A 326 -17.92 -8.39 32.75
CA CYS A 326 -18.04 -8.45 31.28
C CYS A 326 -18.81 -7.29 30.62
N GLY A 327 -19.09 -6.20 31.34
CA GLY A 327 -19.79 -5.03 30.79
C GLY A 327 -21.06 -5.37 29.97
N LEU A 328 -21.13 -4.86 28.75
CA LEU A 328 -22.12 -5.23 27.73
C LEU A 328 -21.60 -6.42 26.90
N LEU A 329 -22.46 -7.42 26.73
CA LEU A 329 -22.21 -8.64 25.98
C LEU A 329 -23.07 -8.70 24.71
N PHE A 330 -22.44 -9.18 23.64
CA PHE A 330 -23.11 -9.70 22.46
C PHE A 330 -22.92 -11.22 22.39
N VAL A 331 -23.97 -11.96 22.09
CA VAL A 331 -23.93 -13.43 22.05
C VAL A 331 -24.57 -13.93 20.77
N ALA A 332 -23.84 -14.74 20.01
CA ALA A 332 -24.39 -15.51 18.89
C ALA A 332 -24.63 -16.95 19.34
N ARG A 333 -25.84 -17.47 19.12
CA ARG A 333 -26.25 -18.82 19.54
C ARG A 333 -26.64 -19.69 18.35
N ASP A 334 -26.20 -20.93 18.40
CA ASP A 334 -26.65 -22.02 17.54
C ASP A 334 -27.16 -23.14 18.45
N ALA A 335 -28.48 -23.29 18.54
CA ALA A 335 -29.16 -24.19 19.44
C ALA A 335 -28.69 -24.03 20.91
N ALA A 336 -27.98 -25.01 21.47
CA ALA A 336 -27.47 -24.95 22.84
C ALA A 336 -26.02 -24.41 22.93
N THR A 337 -25.39 -24.13 21.81
CA THR A 337 -24.00 -23.65 21.71
C THR A 337 -23.96 -22.14 21.51
N TYR A 338 -22.89 -21.49 21.98
CA TYR A 338 -22.77 -20.04 21.83
C TYR A 338 -21.33 -19.54 21.79
N LEU A 339 -21.17 -18.35 21.21
CA LEU A 339 -20.01 -17.47 21.35
C LEU A 339 -20.49 -16.15 21.95
N ALA A 340 -19.77 -15.64 22.95
CA ALA A 340 -20.09 -14.39 23.64
C ALA A 340 -18.88 -13.45 23.64
N TRP A 341 -19.11 -12.18 23.29
CA TRP A 341 -18.10 -11.13 23.22
C TRP A 341 -18.46 -9.98 24.15
N SER A 342 -17.46 -9.42 24.82
CA SER A 342 -17.61 -8.21 25.63
C SER A 342 -17.39 -6.99 24.75
N VAL A 343 -18.44 -6.23 24.49
CA VAL A 343 -18.49 -5.19 23.45
C VAL A 343 -18.52 -3.75 23.98
N GLY A 344 -18.60 -3.57 25.30
CA GLY A 344 -18.64 -2.25 25.91
C GLY A 344 -18.46 -2.27 27.42
N ALA A 345 -17.65 -1.36 27.95
CA ALA A 345 -17.39 -1.25 29.39
C ALA A 345 -16.93 0.16 29.78
N LYS A 346 -16.78 0.38 31.09
CA LYS A 346 -16.25 1.61 31.68
C LYS A 346 -14.73 1.66 31.49
N GLY A 347 -14.22 2.85 31.16
CA GLY A 347 -12.78 3.10 31.06
C GLY A 347 -12.07 2.42 29.88
N THR A 348 -12.81 1.82 28.94
CA THR A 348 -12.26 1.35 27.66
C THR A 348 -11.98 2.55 26.76
N VAL A 349 -11.02 2.44 25.86
CA VAL A 349 -10.68 3.49 24.89
C VAL A 349 -11.80 3.67 23.87
N THR A 350 -12.54 2.60 23.56
CA THR A 350 -13.45 2.61 22.42
C THR A 350 -14.92 2.82 22.75
N THR A 351 -15.33 2.60 24.00
CA THR A 351 -16.66 3.01 24.45
C THR A 351 -16.71 4.53 24.62
N LYS A 352 -17.70 5.21 24.05
CA LYS A 352 -18.07 6.61 24.27
C LYS A 352 -19.21 6.70 25.29
N PRO A 353 -19.16 7.66 26.25
CA PRO A 353 -20.23 7.83 27.25
C PRO A 353 -21.46 8.54 26.68
N ASP A 354 -21.28 9.44 25.70
CA ASP A 354 -22.31 10.38 25.25
C ASP A 354 -22.60 10.26 23.74
N GLY A 355 -22.49 9.06 23.16
CA GLY A 355 -22.74 8.84 21.74
C GLY A 355 -22.81 7.38 21.34
N TYR A 356 -23.10 7.14 20.04
CA TYR A 356 -23.13 5.80 19.47
C TYR A 356 -21.72 5.20 19.41
N ASN A 357 -21.66 3.95 19.87
CA ASN A 357 -20.54 3.03 19.73
C ASN A 357 -20.83 2.13 18.54
N HIS A 358 -19.82 1.84 17.75
CA HIS A 358 -19.93 0.99 16.57
C HIS A 358 -19.16 -0.30 16.84
N VAL A 359 -19.85 -1.43 16.78
CA VAL A 359 -19.28 -2.74 17.08
C VAL A 359 -19.21 -3.58 15.81
N GLY A 360 -18.11 -4.31 15.65
CA GLY A 360 -17.96 -5.32 14.60
C GLY A 360 -17.58 -6.68 15.18
N ILE A 361 -18.27 -7.73 14.72
CA ILE A 361 -18.04 -9.11 15.15
C ILE A 361 -17.94 -10.01 13.92
N GLN A 362 -16.79 -10.64 13.73
CA GLN A 362 -16.60 -11.76 12.83
C GLN A 362 -16.97 -13.04 13.60
N VAL A 363 -18.15 -13.61 13.34
CA VAL A 363 -18.66 -14.77 14.09
C VAL A 363 -17.79 -16.02 13.86
N ASP A 364 -17.20 -16.13 12.67
CA ASP A 364 -16.28 -17.20 12.25
C ASP A 364 -14.79 -16.84 12.44
N GLN A 365 -14.48 -15.91 13.37
CA GLN A 365 -13.09 -15.56 13.70
C GLN A 365 -12.27 -16.79 14.12
N THR A 366 -11.02 -16.81 13.66
CA THR A 366 -10.02 -17.82 13.99
C THR A 366 -9.24 -17.45 15.26
N THR A 367 -9.13 -16.17 15.57
CA THR A 367 -8.53 -15.65 16.80
C THR A 367 -9.58 -15.50 17.88
N ALA A 368 -9.40 -16.19 19.01
CA ALA A 368 -10.36 -16.17 20.11
C ALA A 368 -10.30 -14.85 20.90
N THR A 369 -11.20 -13.92 20.59
CA THR A 369 -11.43 -12.67 21.34
C THR A 369 -12.70 -12.73 22.22
N THR A 370 -13.35 -13.90 22.28
CA THR A 370 -14.59 -14.12 23.03
C THR A 370 -14.38 -14.02 24.54
N PHE A 371 -15.36 -13.43 25.24
CA PHE A 371 -15.46 -13.51 26.69
C PHE A 371 -15.74 -14.94 27.16
N ALA A 372 -16.65 -15.64 26.49
CA ALA A 372 -17.02 -17.02 26.81
C ALA A 372 -17.55 -17.75 25.59
N SER A 373 -17.46 -19.07 25.60
CA SER A 373 -18.02 -19.95 24.58
C SER A 373 -18.53 -21.25 25.18
N SER A 374 -19.43 -21.93 24.47
CA SER A 374 -19.92 -23.25 24.83
C SER A 374 -20.17 -24.07 23.57
N GLY A 375 -19.52 -25.23 23.46
CA GLY A 375 -19.59 -26.08 22.28
C GLY A 375 -18.95 -25.44 21.04
N THR A 376 -19.36 -25.91 19.86
CA THR A 376 -18.93 -25.40 18.56
C THR A 376 -20.15 -24.80 17.86
N VAL A 377 -20.16 -23.49 17.66
CA VAL A 377 -21.21 -22.79 16.93
C VAL A 377 -21.05 -23.05 15.43
N VAL A 378 -22.12 -23.46 14.76
CA VAL A 378 -22.18 -23.50 13.30
C VAL A 378 -22.55 -22.11 12.80
N THR A 379 -21.56 -21.36 12.32
CA THR A 379 -21.72 -19.94 11.94
C THR A 379 -22.69 -19.72 10.78
N THR A 380 -22.93 -20.74 9.96
CA THR A 380 -23.93 -20.72 8.88
C THR A 380 -25.37 -21.00 9.36
N ALA A 381 -25.57 -21.25 10.66
CA ALA A 381 -26.85 -21.68 11.22
C ALA A 381 -27.17 -21.03 12.58
N VAL A 382 -26.77 -19.77 12.77
CA VAL A 382 -27.05 -19.02 14.01
C VAL A 382 -28.57 -18.79 14.12
N ASP A 383 -29.16 -19.20 15.24
CA ASP A 383 -30.62 -19.16 15.45
C ASP A 383 -31.08 -17.93 16.23
N SER A 384 -30.18 -17.28 16.97
CA SER A 384 -30.56 -16.15 17.83
C SER A 384 -29.34 -15.35 18.29
N ILE A 385 -29.64 -14.12 18.70
CA ILE A 385 -28.68 -13.16 19.26
C ILE A 385 -29.18 -12.66 20.60
N LEU A 386 -28.28 -12.56 21.58
CA LEU A 386 -28.57 -11.95 22.88
C LEU A 386 -27.69 -10.73 23.08
N THR A 387 -28.29 -9.67 23.62
CA THR A 387 -27.59 -8.43 24.02
C THR A 387 -27.79 -8.23 25.51
N LEU A 388 -26.78 -8.49 26.32
CA LEU A 388 -26.92 -8.57 27.78
C LEU A 388 -25.97 -7.61 28.46
N ALA A 389 -26.38 -6.99 29.57
CA ALA A 389 -25.51 -6.12 30.35
C ALA A 389 -25.29 -6.67 31.76
N GLN A 390 -24.08 -6.44 32.28
CA GLN A 390 -23.72 -6.62 33.68
C GLN A 390 -23.49 -5.27 34.34
N ASN A 391 -24.13 -5.01 35.48
CA ASN A 391 -24.09 -3.73 36.18
C ASN A 391 -24.06 -3.91 37.69
N ARG A 392 -23.39 -2.98 38.41
CA ARG A 392 -23.13 -3.14 39.85
C ARG A 392 -23.79 -2.10 40.75
N TYR A 393 -23.68 -0.81 40.41
CA TYR A 393 -24.10 0.28 41.31
C TYR A 393 -25.39 0.99 40.88
N GLY A 394 -25.86 0.77 39.65
CA GLY A 394 -27.09 1.37 39.12
C GLY A 394 -27.66 0.55 37.96
N ALA A 395 -28.94 0.79 37.63
CA ALA A 395 -29.59 0.11 36.52
C ALA A 395 -28.98 0.62 35.21
N VAL A 396 -28.54 -0.28 34.33
CA VAL A 396 -28.09 0.12 33.00
C VAL A 396 -29.32 0.43 32.18
N ASN A 397 -29.27 1.52 31.43
CA ASN A 397 -30.15 1.80 30.32
C ASN A 397 -29.28 1.94 29.08
N PHE A 398 -29.47 1.05 28.12
CA PHE A 398 -28.76 1.06 26.86
C PHE A 398 -29.72 0.83 25.70
N ARG A 399 -29.35 1.40 24.56
CA ARG A 399 -30.08 1.26 23.30
C ARG A 399 -29.16 0.69 22.25
N TRP A 400 -29.69 -0.12 21.34
CA TRP A 400 -28.99 -0.55 20.15
C TRP A 400 -29.86 -0.40 18.91
N GLY A 401 -29.20 -0.06 17.81
CA GLY A 401 -29.83 0.08 16.51
C GLY A 401 -29.74 -1.19 15.69
N ASN A 402 -29.75 -0.97 14.39
CA ASN A 402 -29.80 -1.99 13.34
C ASN A 402 -28.62 -2.96 13.47
N LEU A 403 -28.94 -4.21 13.22
CA LEU A 403 -28.01 -5.31 13.09
C LEU A 403 -27.93 -5.69 11.61
N VAL A 404 -26.73 -5.64 11.06
CA VAL A 404 -26.45 -5.89 9.64
C VAL A 404 -25.22 -6.76 9.55
N ILE A 405 -25.22 -7.77 8.68
CA ILE A 405 -23.97 -8.41 8.25
C ILE A 405 -23.46 -7.69 7.01
N VAL A 406 -22.22 -7.24 7.05
CA VAL A 406 -21.56 -6.57 5.93
C VAL A 406 -20.44 -7.43 5.37
N TYR A 407 -20.32 -7.38 4.05
CA TYR A 407 -19.28 -8.08 3.30
C TYR A 407 -18.34 -7.05 2.67
N GLU A 408 -17.48 -7.49 1.75
CA GLU A 408 -16.62 -6.60 0.98
C GLU A 408 -17.45 -5.60 0.16
N GLN A 409 -17.10 -4.32 0.24
CA GLN A 409 -17.75 -3.25 -0.53
C GLN A 409 -16.96 -3.01 -1.82
N ALA A 410 -17.44 -3.54 -2.94
CA ALA A 410 -16.84 -3.33 -4.26
C ALA A 410 -17.35 -2.03 -4.90
N ILE A 411 -16.48 -1.03 -4.95
CA ILE A 411 -16.78 0.33 -5.41
C ILE A 411 -16.46 0.47 -6.89
N ALA A 412 -17.41 1.01 -7.65
CA ALA A 412 -17.22 1.46 -9.02
C ALA A 412 -17.76 2.89 -9.21
N GLY A 413 -17.39 3.52 -10.33
CA GLY A 413 -17.84 4.87 -10.66
C GLY A 413 -16.70 5.83 -11.00
N GLY A 414 -17.06 7.09 -11.22
CA GLY A 414 -16.12 8.11 -11.69
C GLY A 414 -15.75 7.98 -13.16
N THR A 415 -15.01 8.97 -13.66
CA THR A 415 -14.38 8.96 -15.00
C THR A 415 -12.97 9.53 -14.90
N GLY A 416 -12.12 9.31 -15.90
CA GLY A 416 -10.77 9.87 -15.91
C GLY A 416 -10.71 11.41 -15.80
N THR A 417 -11.79 12.11 -16.16
CA THR A 417 -11.89 13.58 -16.03
C THR A 417 -12.60 14.04 -14.75
N THR A 418 -13.48 13.21 -14.18
CA THR A 418 -14.16 13.47 -12.91
C THR A 418 -14.08 12.21 -12.04
N PRO A 419 -12.91 11.92 -11.45
CA PRO A 419 -12.75 10.77 -10.58
C PRO A 419 -13.55 10.96 -9.28
N LEU A 420 -13.94 9.84 -8.67
CA LEU A 420 -14.53 9.80 -7.34
C LEU A 420 -13.55 10.37 -6.32
N ASN A 421 -14.06 11.24 -5.44
CA ASN A 421 -13.29 11.82 -4.35
C ASN A 421 -13.69 11.19 -3.01
N PHE A 422 -13.08 11.66 -1.92
CA PHE A 422 -13.32 11.12 -0.58
C PHE A 422 -14.76 11.30 -0.07
N ASP A 423 -15.44 12.39 -0.46
CA ASP A 423 -16.83 12.65 -0.08
C ASP A 423 -17.78 11.70 -0.86
N ASP A 424 -17.44 11.37 -2.11
CA ASP A 424 -18.18 10.37 -2.90
C ASP A 424 -18.10 8.98 -2.26
N LEU A 425 -16.92 8.60 -1.72
CA LEU A 425 -16.74 7.34 -0.99
C LEU A 425 -17.53 7.33 0.32
N ASP A 426 -17.51 8.43 1.08
CA ASP A 426 -18.27 8.59 2.34
C ASP A 426 -19.78 8.45 2.10
N PHE A 427 -20.30 9.13 1.07
CA PHE A 427 -21.69 9.01 0.66
C PHE A 427 -22.03 7.58 0.21
N LEU A 428 -21.23 6.99 -0.69
CA LEU A 428 -21.53 5.66 -1.19
C LEU A 428 -21.58 4.62 -0.06
N LEU A 429 -20.51 4.56 0.73
CA LEU A 429 -20.32 3.52 1.71
C LEU A 429 -21.39 3.62 2.81
N ASN A 430 -21.67 4.81 3.32
CA ASN A 430 -22.64 4.97 4.40
C ASN A 430 -24.10 4.82 3.98
N PHE A 431 -24.43 4.86 2.68
CA PHE A 431 -25.82 4.79 2.21
C PHE A 431 -26.16 3.51 1.44
N SER A 432 -25.17 2.65 1.15
CA SER A 432 -25.35 1.41 0.37
C SER A 432 -25.58 0.15 1.22
N VAL A 433 -25.45 0.28 2.55
CA VAL A 433 -25.72 -0.80 3.50
C VAL A 433 -26.93 -0.46 4.39
N GLY A 434 -27.99 0.04 3.77
CA GLY A 434 -29.21 0.48 4.45
C GLY A 434 -28.94 1.51 5.56
N GLN A 435 -28.07 2.47 5.26
CA GLN A 435 -27.69 3.57 6.15
C GLN A 435 -26.91 3.16 7.41
N GLN A 436 -26.48 1.90 7.51
CA GLN A 436 -25.47 1.52 8.48
C GLN A 436 -24.16 2.21 8.09
N ARG A 437 -23.64 3.04 9.01
CA ARG A 437 -22.37 3.72 8.76
C ARG A 437 -21.23 2.71 8.80
N ILE A 438 -20.55 2.56 7.66
CA ILE A 438 -19.36 1.72 7.51
C ILE A 438 -18.09 2.55 7.34
N MET A 439 -18.22 3.85 7.04
CA MET A 439 -17.13 4.81 7.01
C MET A 439 -17.40 5.93 8.02
N LEU A 440 -16.63 5.95 9.11
CA LEU A 440 -16.76 6.92 10.19
C LEU A 440 -15.73 8.04 10.00
N ARG A 441 -16.18 9.17 9.46
CA ARG A 441 -15.30 10.30 9.17
C ARG A 441 -15.10 11.21 10.38
N GLU A 442 -13.84 11.56 10.64
CA GLU A 442 -13.43 12.55 11.64
C GLU A 442 -12.40 13.50 10.97
N GLY A 443 -12.88 14.63 10.44
CA GLY A 443 -12.06 15.58 9.70
C GLY A 443 -11.53 15.01 8.37
N SER A 444 -10.21 14.95 8.24
CA SER A 444 -9.49 14.38 7.07
C SER A 444 -9.21 12.88 7.19
N ALA A 445 -9.63 12.25 8.29
CA ALA A 445 -9.49 10.83 8.53
C ALA A 445 -10.85 10.13 8.45
N ALA A 446 -10.87 8.85 8.07
CA ALA A 446 -12.03 8.00 8.22
C ALA A 446 -11.67 6.59 8.67
N THR A 447 -12.46 6.06 9.60
CA THR A 447 -12.38 4.68 10.07
C THR A 447 -13.36 3.80 9.30
N PHE A 448 -12.87 2.74 8.68
CA PHE A 448 -13.67 1.77 7.93
C PHE A 448 -14.06 0.57 8.80
N LEU A 449 -15.30 0.10 8.67
CA LEU A 449 -15.87 -1.02 9.43
C LEU A 449 -16.22 -2.23 8.55
N ALA A 450 -15.80 -2.21 7.29
CA ALA A 450 -16.01 -3.29 6.33
C ALA A 450 -14.79 -3.40 5.41
N PRO A 451 -14.51 -4.58 4.82
CA PRO A 451 -13.50 -4.71 3.78
C PRO A 451 -13.89 -3.86 2.55
N VAL A 452 -12.92 -3.19 1.92
CA VAL A 452 -13.16 -2.30 0.78
C VAL A 452 -12.41 -2.79 -0.45
N LYS A 453 -13.12 -2.88 -1.58
CA LYS A 453 -12.54 -3.13 -2.90
C LYS A 453 -12.75 -1.92 -3.80
N ILE A 454 -11.67 -1.44 -4.41
CA ILE A 454 -11.69 -0.36 -5.40
C ILE A 454 -11.55 -0.97 -6.78
N GLY A 455 -12.63 -0.95 -7.57
CA GLY A 455 -12.70 -1.59 -8.88
C GLY A 455 -13.38 -2.96 -8.84
N GLY A 456 -13.09 -3.79 -9.84
CA GLY A 456 -13.74 -5.07 -10.08
C GLY A 456 -14.07 -5.25 -11.56
N THR A 457 -15.27 -5.73 -11.87
CA THR A 457 -15.72 -5.94 -13.25
C THR A 457 -16.13 -4.64 -13.96
N ASP A 458 -16.62 -3.67 -13.20
CA ASP A 458 -17.06 -2.37 -13.71
C ASP A 458 -15.96 -1.29 -13.58
N PRO A 459 -15.89 -0.32 -14.51
CA PRO A 459 -14.87 0.73 -14.49
C PRO A 459 -14.87 1.58 -13.21
N VAL A 460 -13.66 1.92 -12.76
CA VAL A 460 -13.44 2.79 -11.60
C VAL A 460 -12.41 3.89 -11.90
N HIS A 461 -12.75 5.10 -11.51
CA HIS A 461 -11.81 6.21 -11.46
C HIS A 461 -11.94 6.90 -10.11
N VAL A 462 -10.92 6.76 -9.26
CA VAL A 462 -10.88 7.36 -7.92
C VAL A 462 -9.61 8.19 -7.76
N ALA A 463 -9.74 9.34 -7.13
CA ALA A 463 -8.64 10.24 -6.80
C ALA A 463 -8.85 10.83 -5.40
N VAL A 464 -8.09 10.33 -4.44
CA VAL A 464 -8.10 10.78 -3.05
C VAL A 464 -6.73 11.34 -2.70
N ASN A 465 -6.69 12.50 -2.05
CA ASN A 465 -5.44 13.17 -1.68
C ASN A 465 -5.50 13.69 -0.25
N LEU A 466 -4.41 13.56 0.51
CA LEU A 466 -4.26 14.08 1.88
C LEU A 466 -5.35 13.58 2.84
N ARG A 467 -5.53 12.25 2.88
CA ARG A 467 -6.50 11.57 3.75
C ARG A 467 -5.89 10.41 4.51
N THR A 468 -6.41 10.17 5.70
CA THR A 468 -6.09 8.98 6.50
C THR A 468 -7.24 7.99 6.41
N LEU A 469 -6.95 6.79 5.95
CA LEU A 469 -7.87 5.67 5.84
C LEU A 469 -7.45 4.62 6.87
N GLN A 470 -8.29 4.38 7.87
CA GLN A 470 -7.90 3.56 9.01
C GLN A 470 -8.90 2.46 9.36
N PHE A 471 -8.40 1.40 9.99
CA PHE A 471 -9.21 0.34 10.61
C PHE A 471 -8.92 0.25 12.11
N ARG A 472 -9.88 -0.30 12.86
CA ARG A 472 -9.81 -0.42 14.32
C ARG A 472 -8.78 -1.47 14.77
N THR A 473 -8.33 -1.33 16.01
CA THR A 473 -7.55 -2.34 16.73
C THR A 473 -8.46 -3.50 17.15
N GLN A 474 -8.00 -4.74 16.95
CA GLN A 474 -8.68 -5.94 17.44
C GLN A 474 -8.87 -5.86 18.97
N ALA A 475 -10.00 -6.37 19.44
CA ALA A 475 -10.35 -6.41 20.84
C ALA A 475 -9.36 -7.25 21.66
N ASP A 476 -8.97 -6.74 22.82
CA ASP A 476 -7.94 -7.32 23.69
C ASP A 476 -8.47 -7.74 25.09
N GLY A 477 -9.76 -7.53 25.34
CA GLY A 477 -10.39 -7.80 26.64
C GLY A 477 -9.98 -6.81 27.74
N ASN A 478 -9.26 -5.74 27.41
CA ASN A 478 -8.82 -4.69 28.32
C ASN A 478 -9.31 -3.32 27.87
N ASP A 479 -8.67 -2.74 26.85
CA ASP A 479 -8.85 -1.36 26.44
C ASP A 479 -9.66 -1.23 25.15
N TYR A 480 -9.65 -2.27 24.31
CA TYR A 480 -10.37 -2.37 23.05
C TYR A 480 -11.41 -3.50 23.14
N LEU A 481 -12.69 -3.18 23.00
CA LEU A 481 -13.79 -4.14 23.16
C LEU A 481 -14.77 -4.19 21.98
N ASP A 482 -14.75 -3.24 21.06
CA ASP A 482 -15.80 -3.08 20.04
C ASP A 482 -15.46 -3.70 18.68
N TRP A 483 -14.27 -4.29 18.52
CA TRP A 483 -13.80 -4.81 17.23
C TRP A 483 -13.26 -6.24 17.35
N HIS A 484 -14.14 -7.23 17.18
CA HIS A 484 -13.84 -8.66 17.27
C HIS A 484 -13.69 -9.26 15.87
N VAL A 485 -12.63 -8.87 15.18
CA VAL A 485 -12.33 -9.24 13.79
C VAL A 485 -10.86 -9.66 13.68
N ASP A 486 -10.57 -10.71 12.93
CA ASP A 486 -9.21 -11.24 12.76
C ASP A 486 -8.25 -10.23 12.10
N ASP A 487 -6.97 -10.33 12.44
CA ASP A 487 -5.89 -9.68 11.72
C ASP A 487 -5.96 -10.06 10.23
N ASN A 488 -5.78 -9.07 9.35
CA ASN A 488 -5.88 -9.19 7.89
C ASN A 488 -7.23 -9.68 7.35
N TYR A 489 -8.31 -9.62 8.13
CA TYR A 489 -9.66 -9.88 7.61
C TYR A 489 -10.26 -8.66 6.90
N VAL A 490 -9.88 -7.45 7.34
CA VAL A 490 -10.26 -6.18 6.72
C VAL A 490 -9.05 -5.48 6.11
N GLY A 491 -9.31 -4.62 5.13
CA GLY A 491 -8.27 -3.96 4.37
C GLY A 491 -8.78 -3.36 3.07
N PHE A 492 -7.84 -2.99 2.22
CA PHE A 492 -8.09 -2.46 0.87
C PHE A 492 -7.60 -3.45 -0.20
N GLU A 493 -8.50 -3.79 -1.12
CA GLU A 493 -8.18 -4.53 -2.35
C GLU A 493 -8.35 -3.60 -3.56
N PHE A 494 -7.37 -3.60 -4.47
CA PHE A 494 -7.41 -2.83 -5.71
C PHE A 494 -7.54 -3.77 -6.91
N ASP A 495 -8.53 -3.51 -7.76
CA ASP A 495 -8.85 -4.33 -8.94
C ASP A 495 -9.21 -3.46 -10.15
N GLY A 496 -8.27 -2.61 -10.56
CA GLY A 496 -8.42 -1.75 -11.72
C GLY A 496 -8.35 -2.52 -13.04
N GLN A 497 -9.25 -2.22 -13.97
CA GLN A 497 -9.28 -2.71 -15.34
C GLN A 497 -8.52 -1.77 -16.29
N ALA A 498 -8.34 -2.19 -17.55
CA ALA A 498 -7.64 -1.38 -18.54
C ALA A 498 -8.34 -0.01 -18.74
N GLY A 499 -7.59 1.08 -18.54
CA GLY A 499 -8.10 2.45 -18.63
C GLY A 499 -8.65 3.04 -17.33
N ASP A 500 -8.79 2.24 -16.26
CA ASP A 500 -9.19 2.73 -14.94
C ASP A 500 -8.11 3.65 -14.33
N THR A 501 -8.49 4.43 -13.33
CA THR A 501 -7.56 5.29 -12.59
C THR A 501 -7.75 5.10 -11.09
N ILE A 502 -6.71 4.66 -10.40
CA ILE A 502 -6.73 4.46 -8.95
C ILE A 502 -5.61 5.32 -8.36
N SER A 503 -6.00 6.45 -7.79
CA SER A 503 -5.08 7.43 -7.22
C SER A 503 -5.38 7.68 -5.75
N PHE A 504 -4.39 7.43 -4.90
CA PHE A 504 -4.37 7.76 -3.48
C PHE A 504 -3.02 8.41 -3.19
N THR A 505 -2.92 9.73 -3.31
CA THR A 505 -1.66 10.47 -3.15
C THR A 505 -1.57 11.13 -1.78
N ASN A 506 -0.38 11.15 -1.17
CA ASN A 506 -0.18 11.74 0.16
C ASN A 506 -1.20 11.22 1.21
N CYS A 507 -1.65 9.98 1.04
CA CYS A 507 -2.61 9.33 1.92
C CYS A 507 -1.89 8.51 2.99
N VAL A 508 -2.61 8.13 4.03
CA VAL A 508 -2.12 7.18 5.04
C VAL A 508 -3.13 6.04 5.15
N PHE A 509 -2.71 4.82 4.85
CA PHE A 509 -3.44 3.60 5.14
C PHE A 509 -2.90 3.00 6.44
N VAL A 510 -3.73 2.83 7.46
CA VAL A 510 -3.26 2.38 8.78
C VAL A 510 -4.24 1.45 9.48
N GLY A 511 -3.73 0.35 10.04
CA GLY A 511 -4.50 -0.54 10.91
C GLY A 511 -4.07 -0.42 12.37
N GLY A 512 -5.03 -0.35 13.30
CA GLY A 512 -4.73 -0.60 14.72
C GLY A 512 -4.26 -2.04 14.94
N SER A 513 -4.90 -2.99 14.25
CA SER A 513 -4.41 -4.36 14.00
C SER A 513 -3.98 -4.50 12.54
N PRO A 514 -3.13 -5.49 12.19
CA PRO A 514 -2.74 -5.76 10.81
C PRO A 514 -3.92 -5.80 9.84
N ILE A 515 -3.85 -5.03 8.76
CA ILE A 515 -4.84 -5.01 7.67
C ILE A 515 -4.25 -5.60 6.40
N TYR A 516 -5.07 -6.07 5.46
CA TYR A 516 -4.56 -6.34 4.12
C TYR A 516 -4.50 -5.06 3.27
N TRP A 517 -3.47 -4.95 2.44
CA TRP A 517 -3.37 -3.92 1.40
C TRP A 517 -2.84 -4.61 0.14
N ARG A 518 -3.73 -4.90 -0.83
CA ARG A 518 -3.42 -5.88 -1.89
C ARG A 518 -4.02 -5.55 -3.24
N PHE A 519 -3.42 -6.12 -4.28
CA PHE A 519 -3.96 -6.10 -5.64
C PHE A 519 -4.58 -7.45 -6.00
N ASN A 520 -5.80 -7.40 -6.54
CA ASN A 520 -6.52 -8.58 -7.02
C ASN A 520 -5.73 -9.27 -8.15
N SER A 521 -5.88 -10.59 -8.28
CA SER A 521 -5.27 -11.34 -9.39
C SER A 521 -5.77 -10.94 -10.79
N GLY A 522 -6.96 -10.33 -10.87
CA GLY A 522 -7.57 -9.81 -12.10
C GLY A 522 -7.12 -8.40 -12.48
N HIS A 523 -6.28 -7.75 -11.66
CA HIS A 523 -5.85 -6.37 -11.90
C HIS A 523 -5.08 -6.24 -13.22
N SER A 524 -5.45 -5.24 -14.03
CA SER A 524 -4.82 -4.96 -15.32
C SER A 524 -3.61 -4.05 -15.17
N GLY A 525 -2.48 -4.42 -15.78
CA GLY A 525 -1.30 -3.54 -15.90
C GLY A 525 -1.50 -2.34 -16.83
N SER A 526 -2.69 -2.18 -17.43
CA SER A 526 -3.09 -1.00 -18.20
C SER A 526 -4.00 -0.05 -17.39
N ALA A 527 -4.22 -0.32 -16.10
CA ALA A 527 -4.81 0.65 -15.19
C ALA A 527 -3.76 1.70 -14.79
N ASN A 528 -4.20 2.95 -14.60
CA ASN A 528 -3.32 4.02 -14.14
C ASN A 528 -3.31 4.07 -12.61
N LEU A 529 -2.16 3.77 -12.00
CA LEU A 529 -1.96 3.78 -10.55
C LEU A 529 -1.14 5.01 -10.14
N ASP A 530 -1.55 5.68 -9.07
CA ASP A 530 -0.76 6.74 -8.45
C ASP A 530 -0.91 6.70 -6.92
N PHE A 531 0.15 6.23 -6.26
CA PHE A 531 0.25 6.19 -4.80
C PHE A 531 1.38 7.08 -4.27
N SER A 532 1.79 8.09 -5.05
CA SER A 532 2.92 8.94 -4.69
C SER A 532 2.69 9.70 -3.38
N GLY A 533 3.70 9.70 -2.51
CA GLY A 533 3.68 10.30 -1.18
C GLY A 533 2.82 9.55 -0.15
N THR A 534 2.24 8.41 -0.49
CA THR A 534 1.38 7.66 0.42
C THR A 534 2.17 6.79 1.39
N THR A 535 1.65 6.65 2.60
CA THR A 535 2.20 5.77 3.62
C THR A 535 1.23 4.62 3.93
N VAL A 536 1.73 3.39 3.99
CA VAL A 536 1.01 2.20 4.42
C VAL A 536 1.63 1.71 5.72
N ILE A 537 0.81 1.53 6.76
CA ILE A 537 1.26 1.23 8.12
C ILE A 537 0.53 -0.01 8.66
N ASN A 538 1.29 -0.95 9.25
CA ASN A 538 0.75 -2.14 9.92
C ASN A 538 -0.19 -2.95 8.99
N ALA A 539 0.35 -3.34 7.83
CA ALA A 539 -0.40 -4.07 6.81
C ALA A 539 0.33 -5.33 6.33
N THR A 540 -0.41 -6.32 5.85
CA THR A 540 0.10 -7.36 4.96
C THR A 540 -0.06 -6.89 3.53
N VAL A 541 1.06 -6.63 2.85
CA VAL A 541 1.07 -6.10 1.49
C VAL A 541 1.23 -7.23 0.48
N THR A 542 0.38 -7.24 -0.55
CA THR A 542 0.49 -8.20 -1.66
C THR A 542 0.32 -7.50 -3.00
N LEU A 543 1.40 -7.41 -3.75
CA LEU A 543 1.46 -6.78 -5.07
C LEU A 543 1.36 -7.83 -6.21
N ARG A 544 1.47 -7.37 -7.46
CA ARG A 544 1.40 -8.18 -8.68
C ARG A 544 2.35 -7.61 -9.73
N SER A 545 2.74 -8.42 -10.70
CA SER A 545 3.60 -8.02 -11.83
C SER A 545 3.00 -6.94 -12.74
N THR A 546 1.70 -6.67 -12.60
CA THR A 546 0.99 -5.59 -13.28
C THR A 546 1.06 -4.26 -12.55
N VAL A 547 1.63 -4.23 -11.34
CA VAL A 547 1.65 -3.06 -10.46
C VAL A 547 2.97 -2.33 -10.63
N VAL A 548 2.87 -1.02 -10.90
CA VAL A 548 3.99 -0.09 -10.89
C VAL A 548 3.67 1.00 -9.86
N ILE A 549 4.51 1.16 -8.85
CA ILE A 549 4.33 2.16 -7.79
C ILE A 549 5.62 2.97 -7.63
N ASP A 550 5.46 4.28 -7.42
CA ASP A 550 6.57 5.19 -7.19
C ASP A 550 6.32 6.01 -5.91
N ASN A 551 7.37 6.27 -5.14
CA ASN A 551 7.35 7.19 -4.00
C ASN A 551 6.31 6.82 -2.92
N ILE A 552 6.18 5.54 -2.60
CA ILE A 552 5.37 5.04 -1.47
C ILE A 552 6.25 4.69 -0.27
N THR A 553 5.73 4.89 0.95
CA THR A 553 6.39 4.49 2.21
C THR A 553 5.61 3.35 2.89
N PHE A 554 6.30 2.27 3.25
CA PHE A 554 5.77 1.18 4.06
C PHE A 554 6.37 1.26 5.47
N ILE A 555 5.55 1.15 6.52
CA ILE A 555 6.00 1.21 7.92
C ILE A 555 5.40 0.08 8.73
N SER A 556 6.23 -0.73 9.38
CA SER A 556 5.76 -1.82 10.26
C SER A 556 4.75 -2.76 9.60
N CYS A 557 4.83 -2.90 8.28
CA CYS A 557 4.12 -3.93 7.54
C CYS A 557 4.79 -5.29 7.81
N ASN A 558 4.04 -6.36 7.56
CA ASN A 558 4.62 -7.70 7.44
C ASN A 558 5.47 -7.76 6.16
N GLU A 559 6.26 -8.83 5.99
CA GLU A 559 7.05 -9.04 4.78
C GLU A 559 6.21 -8.84 3.51
N ILE A 560 6.69 -7.96 2.63
CA ILE A 560 5.96 -7.54 1.45
C ILE A 560 6.15 -8.55 0.33
N ILE A 561 5.04 -9.01 -0.23
CA ILE A 561 5.01 -9.94 -1.36
C ILE A 561 4.94 -9.15 -2.66
N LEU A 562 6.04 -9.09 -3.42
CA LEU A 562 6.14 -8.32 -4.67
C LEU A 562 5.40 -8.99 -5.84
N ASN A 563 5.58 -10.30 -6.04
CA ASN A 563 5.06 -11.01 -7.22
C ASN A 563 5.49 -10.32 -8.54
N ASP A 564 6.78 -9.99 -8.66
CA ASP A 564 7.39 -9.28 -9.79
C ASP A 564 6.85 -7.85 -10.05
N ALA A 565 6.27 -7.18 -9.03
CA ALA A 565 5.86 -5.77 -9.15
C ALA A 565 7.06 -4.82 -9.26
N ASP A 566 6.86 -3.69 -9.95
CA ASP A 566 7.84 -2.61 -10.04
C ASP A 566 7.58 -1.55 -8.96
N ILE A 567 8.60 -1.26 -8.14
CA ILE A 567 8.56 -0.23 -7.10
C ILE A 567 9.81 0.64 -7.19
N SER A 568 9.63 1.95 -7.27
CA SER A 568 10.71 2.93 -7.33
C SER A 568 10.62 4.01 -6.27
N ASN A 569 11.77 4.58 -5.87
CA ASN A 569 11.87 5.75 -4.98
C ASN A 569 11.09 5.59 -3.65
N SER A 570 11.02 4.36 -3.15
CA SER A 570 10.15 3.99 -2.02
C SER A 570 10.93 3.70 -0.75
N THR A 571 10.27 3.86 0.39
CA THR A 571 10.88 3.62 1.70
C THR A 571 10.21 2.43 2.39
N PHE A 572 11.02 1.51 2.90
CA PHE A 572 10.61 0.39 3.75
C PHE A 572 11.21 0.62 5.13
N SER A 573 10.38 1.01 6.11
CA SER A 573 10.85 1.37 7.44
C SER A 573 10.27 0.52 8.57
N SER A 574 11.12 0.08 9.49
CA SER A 574 10.73 -0.63 10.72
C SER A 574 9.72 -1.77 10.46
N GLN A 575 9.92 -2.54 9.37
CA GLN A 575 9.03 -3.65 9.04
C GLN A 575 8.99 -4.66 10.19
N ARG A 576 7.85 -5.33 10.35
CA ARG A 576 7.66 -6.36 11.36
C ARG A 576 8.34 -7.65 10.89
N VAL A 577 9.66 -7.67 11.01
CA VAL A 577 10.53 -8.77 10.60
C VAL A 577 10.63 -9.82 11.72
N GLY A 578 10.54 -11.09 11.33
CA GLY A 578 10.99 -12.20 12.16
C GLY A 578 12.44 -12.54 11.83
N ASP A 579 12.99 -13.55 12.49
CA ASP A 579 14.30 -14.13 12.17
C ASP A 579 14.41 -14.63 10.71
N ASP A 580 13.31 -15.13 10.17
CA ASP A 580 13.20 -15.66 8.81
C ASP A 580 12.40 -14.77 7.85
N PHE A 581 11.98 -13.56 8.23
CA PHE A 581 11.22 -12.66 7.35
C PHE A 581 11.97 -11.35 7.12
N GLY A 582 11.97 -10.87 5.87
CA GLY A 582 12.54 -9.57 5.52
C GLY A 582 11.50 -8.45 5.49
N ALA A 583 11.93 -7.23 5.17
CA ALA A 583 10.99 -6.19 4.71
C ALA A 583 10.34 -6.60 3.38
N VAL A 584 11.13 -7.20 2.49
CA VAL A 584 10.70 -7.70 1.18
C VAL A 584 11.27 -9.09 0.93
N ALA A 585 10.48 -9.98 0.30
CA ALA A 585 10.95 -11.28 -0.19
C ALA A 585 11.11 -11.28 -1.72
N PHE A 586 12.27 -11.75 -2.18
CA PHE A 586 12.54 -12.10 -3.56
C PHE A 586 12.43 -13.62 -3.74
N THR A 587 11.41 -14.02 -4.47
CA THR A 587 11.13 -15.37 -4.98
C THR A 587 11.57 -15.56 -6.43
N SER A 588 11.92 -14.48 -7.13
CA SER A 588 12.41 -14.49 -8.51
C SER A 588 13.52 -13.45 -8.72
N ALA A 589 14.36 -13.63 -9.74
CA ALA A 589 15.37 -12.62 -10.10
C ALA A 589 14.76 -11.33 -10.69
N SER A 590 13.55 -11.42 -11.25
CA SER A 590 12.84 -10.26 -11.82
C SER A 590 12.45 -9.25 -10.74
N GLU A 591 12.12 -9.72 -9.53
CA GLU A 591 11.79 -8.85 -8.39
C GLU A 591 12.95 -7.95 -7.97
N GLY A 592 14.20 -8.39 -8.16
CA GLY A 592 15.36 -7.52 -7.95
C GLY A 592 15.41 -6.36 -8.94
N ASN A 593 15.07 -6.61 -10.21
CA ASN A 593 15.06 -5.57 -11.23
C ASN A 593 13.89 -4.60 -11.09
N GLY A 594 12.76 -5.07 -10.54
CA GLY A 594 11.56 -4.26 -10.33
C GLY A 594 11.70 -3.30 -9.15
N LEU A 595 12.59 -3.57 -8.20
CA LEU A 595 12.86 -2.70 -7.06
C LEU A 595 14.02 -1.75 -7.37
N THR A 596 13.77 -0.43 -7.40
CA THR A 596 14.81 0.55 -7.77
C THR A 596 14.78 1.79 -6.85
N THR A 597 15.95 2.34 -6.54
CA THR A 597 16.14 3.58 -5.76
C THR A 597 15.36 3.59 -4.44
N CYS A 598 15.22 2.42 -3.81
CA CYS A 598 14.46 2.27 -2.56
C CYS A 598 15.36 2.37 -1.32
N GLU A 599 14.79 2.90 -0.24
CA GLU A 599 15.43 3.03 1.07
C GLU A 599 14.89 1.97 2.02
N PHE A 600 15.79 1.28 2.72
CA PHE A 600 15.46 0.31 3.75
C PHE A 600 15.99 0.82 5.09
N LEU A 601 15.07 1.27 5.95
CA LEU A 601 15.39 1.97 7.18
C LEU A 601 14.96 1.16 8.40
N ASP A 602 15.89 0.86 9.30
CA ASP A 602 15.62 0.29 10.62
C ASP A 602 14.83 -1.04 10.58
N ASN A 603 14.92 -1.77 9.46
CA ASN A 603 14.34 -3.11 9.31
C ASN A 603 15.18 -4.17 10.05
N ASN A 604 16.29 -3.76 10.64
CA ASN A 604 17.24 -4.58 11.39
C ASN A 604 17.46 -4.02 12.81
N ASP A 605 16.57 -3.13 13.30
CA ASP A 605 16.73 -2.51 14.61
C ASP A 605 16.36 -3.50 15.75
N GLY A 606 17.20 -3.59 16.78
CA GLY A 606 17.23 -4.74 17.72
C GLY A 606 18.04 -5.94 17.19
N ASP A 607 18.24 -7.03 17.94
CA ASP A 607 19.32 -8.02 17.66
C ASP A 607 19.16 -8.92 16.41
N LEU A 608 18.02 -8.88 15.71
CA LEU A 608 17.65 -9.81 14.64
C LEU A 608 17.04 -9.04 13.45
N GLY A 609 17.12 -9.60 12.24
CA GLY A 609 16.31 -9.14 11.09
C GLY A 609 17.08 -9.04 9.77
N HIS A 610 16.36 -8.75 8.70
CA HIS A 610 16.97 -8.39 7.43
C HIS A 610 16.04 -7.53 6.56
N SER A 611 16.60 -6.72 5.65
CA SER A 611 15.79 -5.90 4.75
C SER A 611 15.23 -6.70 3.57
N ILE A 612 16.07 -7.49 2.89
CA ILE A 612 15.67 -8.29 1.73
C ILE A 612 15.93 -9.76 2.02
N ARG A 613 14.96 -10.63 1.74
CA ARG A 613 15.12 -12.09 1.78
C ARG A 613 15.10 -12.67 0.38
N ILE A 614 16.17 -13.33 -0.04
CA ILE A 614 16.25 -13.99 -1.36
C ILE A 614 16.05 -15.49 -1.18
N THR A 615 15.03 -16.06 -1.80
CA THR A 615 14.67 -17.48 -1.70
C THR A 615 14.90 -18.27 -2.98
N ALA A 616 15.26 -17.59 -4.07
CA ALA A 616 15.61 -18.21 -5.35
C ALA A 616 17.06 -17.89 -5.72
N THR A 617 17.76 -18.86 -6.32
CA THR A 617 19.09 -18.63 -6.88
C THR A 617 19.00 -17.75 -8.13
N GLY A 618 19.99 -16.91 -8.40
CA GLY A 618 19.96 -16.04 -9.57
C GLY A 618 20.90 -14.86 -9.51
N THR A 619 20.74 -13.95 -10.47
CA THR A 619 21.43 -12.66 -10.50
C THR A 619 20.42 -11.54 -10.32
N TYR A 620 20.67 -10.65 -9.37
CA TYR A 620 19.78 -9.58 -8.95
C TYR A 620 20.46 -8.24 -9.21
N ALA A 621 19.74 -7.28 -9.78
CA ALA A 621 20.21 -5.90 -9.86
C ALA A 621 19.75 -5.14 -8.62
N PHE A 622 20.67 -4.45 -7.96
CA PHE A 622 20.38 -3.51 -6.88
C PHE A 622 20.69 -2.13 -7.44
N ASP A 623 19.64 -1.41 -7.83
CA ASP A 623 19.76 -0.12 -8.49
C ASP A 623 19.50 1.00 -7.47
N GLY A 624 20.56 1.66 -6.99
CA GLY A 624 20.41 2.83 -6.12
C GLY A 624 19.79 2.60 -4.74
N HIS A 625 19.77 1.36 -4.22
CA HIS A 625 19.21 1.08 -2.89
C HIS A 625 20.07 1.66 -1.76
N LEU A 626 19.40 2.18 -0.72
CA LEU A 626 20.04 2.63 0.52
C LEU A 626 19.62 1.71 1.68
N PHE A 627 20.55 1.37 2.56
CA PHE A 627 20.31 0.49 3.71
C PHE A 627 20.76 1.14 5.02
N SER A 628 19.97 1.02 6.08
CA SER A 628 20.39 1.34 7.44
C SER A 628 20.37 0.11 8.35
N GLY A 629 21.30 0.06 9.32
CA GLY A 629 21.31 -0.99 10.34
C GLY A 629 21.84 -2.35 9.88
N GLY A 630 22.64 -2.42 8.81
CA GLY A 630 23.30 -3.64 8.35
C GLY A 630 24.15 -4.33 9.44
N GLY A 631 24.23 -5.65 9.37
CA GLY A 631 24.97 -6.46 10.35
C GLY A 631 26.45 -6.59 10.03
N MET A 632 27.21 -7.13 10.99
CA MET A 632 28.64 -7.36 10.80
C MET A 632 28.90 -8.38 9.68
N ALA A 633 29.93 -8.12 8.88
CA ALA A 633 30.36 -9.06 7.84
C ALA A 633 30.75 -10.41 8.42
N ALA A 634 30.36 -11.49 7.72
CA ALA A 634 30.61 -12.87 8.13
C ALA A 634 32.08 -13.10 8.50
N ARG A 635 32.30 -13.86 9.58
CA ARG A 635 33.63 -14.27 10.03
C ARG A 635 33.76 -15.77 9.89
N SER A 636 34.94 -16.23 9.50
CA SER A 636 35.27 -17.65 9.47
C SER A 636 36.21 -18.01 10.61
N PHE A 637 36.23 -19.29 10.99
CA PHE A 637 37.24 -19.84 11.89
C PHE A 637 37.47 -21.32 11.58
N ASN A 638 38.68 -21.81 11.83
CA ASN A 638 39.01 -23.21 11.66
C ASN A 638 38.73 -23.98 12.97
N THR A 639 38.04 -25.11 12.89
CA THR A 639 37.66 -25.92 14.06
C THR A 639 38.83 -26.57 14.80
N THR A 640 40.01 -26.71 14.17
CA THR A 640 41.23 -27.20 14.83
C THR A 640 42.01 -26.07 15.48
N GLY A 641 42.25 -24.97 14.75
CA GLY A 641 43.17 -23.91 15.18
C GLY A 641 42.49 -22.72 15.86
N GLY A 642 41.20 -22.53 15.61
CA GLY A 642 40.41 -21.39 16.08
C GLY A 642 39.49 -21.70 17.25
N VAL A 643 39.40 -22.95 17.74
CA VAL A 643 38.51 -23.31 18.86
C VAL A 643 39.33 -23.78 20.05
N ASP A 644 39.21 -23.07 21.17
CA ASP A 644 39.74 -23.51 22.46
C ASP A 644 38.62 -24.10 23.32
N ALA A 645 38.48 -25.43 23.26
CA ALA A 645 37.50 -26.18 24.04
C ALA A 645 37.78 -26.19 25.56
N GLY A 646 38.96 -25.72 26.01
CA GLY A 646 39.27 -25.57 27.44
C GLY A 646 38.74 -24.27 28.03
N THR A 647 38.57 -23.24 27.20
CA THR A 647 38.09 -21.91 27.61
C THR A 647 36.74 -21.52 26.98
N ASP A 648 36.22 -22.36 26.09
CA ASP A 648 35.01 -22.13 25.28
C ASP A 648 35.08 -20.83 24.46
N ILE A 649 36.26 -20.57 23.87
CA ILE A 649 36.54 -19.37 23.08
C ILE A 649 36.82 -19.76 21.61
N VAL A 650 36.23 -19.01 20.68
CA VAL A 650 36.48 -19.06 19.25
C VAL A 650 37.34 -17.88 18.82
N THR A 651 38.37 -18.12 18.02
CA THR A 651 39.23 -17.12 17.37
C THR A 651 38.85 -16.98 15.90
N THR A 652 38.43 -15.78 15.48
CA THR A 652 38.04 -15.49 14.10
C THR A 652 39.24 -15.21 13.19
N ASP A 653 39.02 -15.33 11.88
CA ASP A 653 39.98 -15.02 10.81
C ASP A 653 40.49 -13.57 10.77
N ALA A 654 39.68 -12.63 11.29
CA ALA A 654 40.01 -11.21 11.40
C ALA A 654 39.29 -10.56 12.60
N ALA A 655 39.47 -9.24 12.76
CA ALA A 655 38.72 -8.49 13.76
C ALA A 655 37.22 -8.58 13.48
N HIS A 656 36.43 -8.97 14.48
CA HIS A 656 35.02 -9.30 14.27
C HIS A 656 34.07 -8.12 14.46
N GLY A 657 34.46 -7.12 15.24
CA GLY A 657 33.69 -5.90 15.55
C GLY A 657 32.38 -6.10 16.34
N TYR A 658 31.93 -7.33 16.60
CA TYR A 658 30.87 -7.61 17.57
C TYR A 658 31.17 -7.06 18.97
N VAL A 659 30.09 -6.72 19.68
CA VAL A 659 30.07 -6.34 21.10
C VAL A 659 29.27 -7.33 21.93
N ASP A 660 29.37 -7.23 23.25
CA ASP A 660 28.68 -8.13 24.19
C ASP A 660 27.16 -8.10 24.02
N GLY A 661 26.57 -9.28 23.79
CA GLY A 661 25.14 -9.46 23.61
C GLY A 661 24.67 -9.40 22.17
N ASP A 662 25.55 -9.18 21.19
CA ASP A 662 25.19 -9.28 19.77
C ASP A 662 24.76 -10.72 19.42
N ALA A 663 23.76 -10.84 18.55
CA ALA A 663 23.27 -12.13 18.08
C ALA A 663 23.94 -12.56 16.77
N ILE A 664 24.23 -13.86 16.66
CA ILE A 664 24.85 -14.50 15.50
C ILE A 664 24.16 -15.82 15.14
N TYR A 665 24.27 -16.21 13.87
CA TYR A 665 24.01 -17.57 13.42
C TYR A 665 25.31 -18.30 13.16
N TYR A 666 25.45 -19.49 13.76
CA TYR A 666 26.56 -20.40 13.48
C TYR A 666 26.21 -21.29 12.28
N GLN A 667 27.17 -21.50 11.38
CA GLN A 667 27.01 -22.41 10.24
C GLN A 667 28.26 -23.25 9.98
N ASP A 668 28.07 -24.54 9.74
CA ASP A 668 29.14 -25.47 9.31
C ASP A 668 29.27 -25.59 7.79
N GLN A 669 28.34 -25.00 7.03
CA GLN A 669 28.27 -25.04 5.56
C GLN A 669 28.21 -26.47 4.99
N GLY A 670 27.51 -27.38 5.67
CA GLY A 670 27.42 -28.79 5.31
C GLY A 670 28.64 -29.60 5.78
N GLY A 671 29.43 -29.03 6.69
CA GLY A 671 30.48 -29.71 7.44
C GLY A 671 29.94 -30.90 8.22
N THR A 672 30.84 -31.78 8.65
CA THR A 672 30.46 -32.97 9.44
C THR A 672 30.89 -32.85 10.90
N GLN A 673 31.65 -31.80 11.23
CA GLN A 673 32.22 -31.60 12.54
C GLN A 673 31.22 -30.96 13.49
N ASN A 674 30.82 -31.73 14.51
CA ASN A 674 30.05 -31.20 15.61
C ASN A 674 31.00 -30.60 16.66
N MET A 675 30.90 -29.27 16.86
CA MET A 675 31.69 -28.55 17.85
C MET A 675 30.89 -28.12 19.09
N GLY A 676 29.78 -28.80 19.37
CA GLY A 676 28.86 -28.43 20.45
C GLY A 676 27.88 -27.31 20.07
N LEU A 677 27.81 -26.96 18.79
CA LEU A 677 26.91 -25.97 18.20
C LEU A 677 25.98 -26.65 17.18
N THR A 678 24.76 -26.12 17.05
CA THR A 678 23.79 -26.59 16.06
C THR A 678 23.90 -25.74 14.81
N ASP A 679 24.10 -26.35 13.64
CA ASP A 679 24.10 -25.65 12.36
C ASP A 679 22.80 -24.86 12.15
N GLY A 680 22.93 -23.60 11.72
CA GLY A 680 21.82 -22.64 11.65
C GLY A 680 21.31 -22.15 13.01
N GLY A 681 21.94 -22.54 14.12
CA GLY A 681 21.54 -22.15 15.48
C GLY A 681 21.83 -20.69 15.79
N LEU A 682 20.87 -20.05 16.48
CA LEU A 682 21.01 -18.69 17.02
C LEU A 682 21.80 -18.71 18.34
N TYR A 683 22.83 -17.88 18.42
CA TYR A 683 23.65 -17.69 19.61
C TYR A 683 23.88 -16.19 19.86
N TYR A 684 24.30 -15.84 21.08
CA TYR A 684 24.71 -14.50 21.47
C TYR A 684 26.18 -14.50 21.87
N VAL A 685 26.92 -13.45 21.51
CA VAL A 685 28.38 -13.42 21.70
C VAL A 685 28.79 -12.53 22.86
N ASN A 686 29.85 -12.92 23.55
CA ASN A 686 30.65 -12.02 24.37
C ASN A 686 32.00 -11.76 23.68
N ALA A 687 32.37 -10.50 23.53
CA ALA A 687 33.56 -10.02 22.84
C ALA A 687 34.78 -10.03 23.78
N GLN A 688 35.50 -11.15 23.80
CA GLN A 688 36.66 -11.34 24.68
C GLN A 688 37.88 -10.52 24.22
N SER A 689 38.01 -10.26 22.91
CA SER A 689 39.00 -9.36 22.32
C SER A 689 38.50 -8.86 20.96
N ALA A 690 39.37 -8.27 20.12
CA ALA A 690 38.99 -7.90 18.77
C ALA A 690 38.79 -9.12 17.84
N THR A 691 39.38 -10.27 18.15
CA THR A 691 39.39 -11.47 17.28
C THR A 691 38.91 -12.73 17.99
N THR A 692 38.33 -12.62 19.19
CA THR A 692 37.95 -13.79 19.99
C THR A 692 36.59 -13.61 20.66
N LEU A 693 35.75 -14.64 20.60
CA LEU A 693 34.36 -14.64 21.06
C LEU A 693 34.07 -15.86 21.93
N SER A 694 33.16 -15.73 22.91
CA SER A 694 32.45 -16.88 23.50
C SER A 694 30.96 -16.82 23.14
N PHE A 695 30.31 -17.97 23.07
CA PHE A 695 28.91 -18.09 22.63
C PHE A 695 27.98 -18.44 23.79
N HIS A 696 26.74 -17.96 23.73
CA HIS A 696 25.73 -18.13 24.78
C HIS A 696 24.34 -18.30 24.15
N THR A 697 23.40 -18.94 24.86
CA THR A 697 22.04 -19.20 24.36
C THR A 697 21.07 -18.03 24.55
N THR A 698 21.45 -17.02 25.34
CA THR A 698 20.64 -15.80 25.53
C THR A 698 21.52 -14.56 25.61
N LYS A 699 20.97 -13.42 25.22
CA LYS A 699 21.63 -12.10 25.33
C LYS A 699 22.10 -11.80 26.75
N ALA A 700 21.26 -12.07 27.75
CA ALA A 700 21.57 -11.79 29.14
C ALA A 700 22.81 -12.57 29.63
N LEU A 701 22.96 -13.82 29.19
CA LEU A 701 24.12 -14.66 29.53
C LEU A 701 25.39 -14.16 28.85
N ALA A 702 25.30 -13.72 27.59
CA ALA A 702 26.42 -13.15 26.85
C ALA A 702 26.93 -11.84 27.48
N ILE A 703 26.04 -10.92 27.85
CA ILE A 703 26.42 -9.67 28.52
C ILE A 703 27.07 -9.94 29.89
N ALA A 704 26.58 -10.95 30.62
CA ALA A 704 27.12 -11.32 31.91
C ALA A 704 28.37 -12.23 31.85
N ASP A 705 28.75 -12.68 30.65
CA ASP A 705 29.75 -13.73 30.40
C ASP A 705 29.59 -14.93 31.36
N SER A 706 28.36 -15.45 31.43
CA SER A 706 28.02 -16.58 32.31
C SER A 706 27.44 -17.72 31.50
N THR A 707 27.73 -18.96 31.91
CA THR A 707 27.24 -20.18 31.23
C THR A 707 27.56 -20.16 29.72
N ARG A 708 28.86 -20.08 29.40
CA ARG A 708 29.34 -20.21 28.01
C ARG A 708 28.87 -21.54 27.41
N GLN A 709 28.58 -21.52 26.12
CA GLN A 709 28.24 -22.72 25.34
C GLN A 709 29.48 -23.61 25.26
N ALA A 710 29.37 -24.82 25.80
CA ALA A 710 30.48 -25.78 25.79
C ALA A 710 30.87 -26.13 24.35
N LEU A 711 32.13 -25.86 24.00
CA LEU A 711 32.67 -26.13 22.68
C LEU A 711 33.45 -27.44 22.68
N THR A 712 33.44 -28.13 21.54
CA THR A 712 34.33 -29.28 21.31
C THR A 712 35.19 -28.99 20.08
N SER A 713 36.51 -29.12 20.19
CA SER A 713 37.40 -28.98 19.04
C SER A 713 37.65 -30.36 18.42
N ALA A 714 37.20 -30.56 17.17
CA ALA A 714 37.50 -31.79 16.43
C ALA A 714 37.43 -31.54 14.92
N GLY A 715 38.48 -31.94 14.21
CA GLY A 715 38.59 -31.89 12.74
C GLY A 715 38.96 -30.52 12.20
N GLY A 716 39.38 -30.44 10.92
CA GLY A 716 39.99 -29.26 10.30
C GLY A 716 39.11 -28.50 9.31
N GLU A 717 37.80 -28.41 9.56
CA GLU A 717 36.85 -27.67 8.72
C GLU A 717 36.87 -26.16 9.02
N THR A 718 36.38 -25.36 8.07
CA THR A 718 36.16 -23.91 8.24
C THR A 718 34.68 -23.68 8.46
N HIS A 719 34.34 -23.14 9.62
CA HIS A 719 32.97 -22.78 9.98
C HIS A 719 32.79 -21.27 9.93
N TYR A 720 31.54 -20.82 9.91
CA TYR A 720 31.19 -19.41 9.77
C TYR A 720 30.27 -18.95 10.90
N ILE A 721 30.41 -17.68 11.25
CA ILE A 721 29.42 -16.92 12.00
C ILE A 721 28.92 -15.77 11.15
N TYR A 722 27.60 -15.65 11.07
CA TYR A 722 26.91 -14.53 10.43
C TYR A 722 26.27 -13.69 11.52
N SER A 723 26.28 -12.37 11.36
CA SER A 723 25.43 -11.52 12.18
C SER A 723 23.96 -11.95 12.00
N ALA A 724 23.18 -11.93 13.07
CA ALA A 724 21.75 -12.20 12.99
C ALA A 724 20.95 -11.04 12.37
N LYS A 725 21.63 -9.94 12.04
CA LYS A 725 21.16 -8.83 11.23
C LYS A 725 21.87 -8.83 9.87
N ALA A 726 21.20 -8.45 8.81
CA ALA A 726 21.84 -8.21 7.51
C ALA A 726 20.95 -7.33 6.62
N ASP A 727 21.51 -6.65 5.63
CA ASP A 727 20.69 -5.98 4.62
C ASP A 727 20.02 -7.01 3.72
N VAL A 728 20.76 -8.06 3.35
CA VAL A 728 20.26 -9.16 2.53
C VAL A 728 20.50 -10.50 3.22
N TYR A 729 19.43 -11.30 3.30
CA TYR A 729 19.50 -12.71 3.64
C TYR A 729 19.29 -13.58 2.40
N ASN A 730 20.35 -14.26 1.96
CA ASN A 730 20.26 -15.30 0.94
C ASN A 730 19.86 -16.62 1.59
N ASN A 731 18.59 -16.97 1.45
CA ASN A 731 17.99 -18.23 1.84
C ASN A 731 17.63 -19.13 0.65
N SER A 732 18.34 -19.00 -0.47
CA SER A 732 18.04 -19.75 -1.70
C SER A 732 18.52 -21.20 -1.69
N GLY A 733 19.40 -21.57 -0.75
CA GLY A 733 20.10 -22.85 -0.74
C GLY A 733 21.16 -22.98 -1.83
N GLY A 734 21.55 -21.87 -2.48
CA GLY A 734 22.51 -21.87 -3.57
C GLY A 734 23.19 -20.53 -3.84
N ALA A 735 23.76 -20.39 -5.04
CA ALA A 735 24.52 -19.21 -5.43
C ALA A 735 23.61 -18.05 -5.88
N VAL A 736 23.88 -16.87 -5.33
CA VAL A 736 23.25 -15.59 -5.68
C VAL A 736 24.33 -14.60 -6.09
N THR A 737 24.07 -13.81 -7.14
CA THR A 737 24.90 -12.65 -7.50
C THR A 737 24.07 -11.38 -7.37
N ILE A 738 24.61 -10.36 -6.69
CA ILE A 738 24.00 -9.04 -6.55
C ILE A 738 24.88 -8.05 -7.31
N ASN A 739 24.32 -7.40 -8.33
CA ASN A 739 24.99 -6.34 -9.09
C ASN A 739 24.48 -4.99 -8.61
N ILE A 740 25.35 -4.20 -7.98
CA ILE A 740 25.00 -2.85 -7.54
C ILE A 740 25.25 -1.88 -8.68
N SER A 741 24.30 -1.00 -8.92
CA SER A 741 24.38 0.04 -9.96
C SER A 741 23.82 1.37 -9.45
N ASN A 742 24.16 2.46 -10.15
CA ASN A 742 23.66 3.83 -9.94
C ASN A 742 23.79 4.40 -8.52
N GLY A 743 24.82 4.01 -7.76
CA GLY A 743 25.22 4.74 -6.55
C GLY A 743 24.49 4.36 -5.25
N GLY A 744 23.99 3.13 -5.14
CA GLY A 744 23.46 2.56 -3.89
C GLY A 744 24.53 2.02 -2.92
N ASP A 745 24.09 1.63 -1.73
CA ASP A 745 24.92 1.05 -0.68
C ASP A 745 25.33 -0.39 -0.99
N THR A 746 26.49 -0.80 -0.45
CA THR A 746 26.92 -2.21 -0.47
C THR A 746 26.21 -2.98 0.65
N PRO A 747 25.32 -3.94 0.35
CA PRO A 747 24.56 -4.63 1.38
C PRO A 747 25.45 -5.56 2.20
N THR A 748 25.20 -5.61 3.49
CA THR A 748 25.68 -6.66 4.39
C THR A 748 24.90 -7.95 4.13
N ILE A 749 25.60 -9.09 4.12
CA ILE A 749 25.04 -10.37 3.67
C ILE A 749 25.01 -11.40 4.79
N ARG A 750 23.86 -12.05 4.95
CA ARG A 750 23.70 -13.33 5.63
C ARG A 750 23.39 -14.42 4.60
N ASN A 751 24.05 -15.56 4.67
CA ASN A 751 23.71 -16.73 3.85
C ASN A 751 23.08 -17.80 4.75
N SER A 752 22.12 -18.57 4.26
CA SER A 752 21.70 -19.83 4.88
C SER A 752 22.69 -20.96 4.56
N ASN A 753 22.55 -22.12 5.20
CA ASN A 753 23.41 -23.27 4.92
C ASN A 753 23.30 -23.68 3.43
N GLY A 754 24.45 -23.86 2.77
CA GLY A 754 24.54 -24.18 1.34
C GLY A 754 24.36 -22.99 0.40
N SER A 755 24.05 -21.80 0.94
CA SER A 755 23.91 -20.57 0.16
C SER A 755 25.24 -19.81 0.06
N SER A 756 25.47 -19.15 -1.06
CA SER A 756 26.61 -18.25 -1.26
C SER A 756 26.18 -17.01 -2.05
N THR A 757 26.77 -15.86 -1.71
CA THR A 757 26.41 -14.59 -2.36
C THR A 757 27.67 -13.89 -2.85
N THR A 758 27.67 -13.47 -4.11
CA THR A 758 28.70 -12.61 -4.70
C THR A 758 28.12 -11.22 -4.89
N VAL A 759 28.76 -10.19 -4.32
CA VAL A 759 28.38 -8.78 -4.51
C VAL A 759 29.34 -8.14 -5.50
N ASN A 760 28.78 -7.63 -6.60
CA ASN A 760 29.47 -6.88 -7.64
C ASN A 760 29.07 -5.40 -7.52
N ASN A 761 29.84 -4.62 -6.78
CA ASN A 761 29.72 -3.17 -6.72
C ASN A 761 30.70 -2.51 -7.70
N ALA A 762 30.32 -2.49 -8.97
CA ALA A 762 31.17 -1.94 -10.03
C ALA A 762 31.19 -0.40 -9.99
N VAL A 763 32.32 0.17 -9.55
CA VAL A 763 32.59 1.62 -9.60
C VAL A 763 33.52 1.97 -10.76
N THR A 764 33.47 3.22 -11.22
CA THR A 764 34.32 3.69 -12.34
C THR A 764 35.63 4.26 -11.82
N LEU A 765 36.74 3.80 -12.38
CA LEU A 765 38.05 4.42 -12.25
C LEU A 765 38.36 5.21 -13.52
N GLU A 766 38.72 6.48 -13.38
CA GLU A 766 39.04 7.35 -14.51
C GLU A 766 40.32 8.14 -14.27
N ILE A 767 41.21 8.14 -15.27
CA ILE A 767 42.34 9.06 -15.36
C ILE A 767 42.17 9.88 -16.64
N ASN A 768 41.90 11.18 -16.49
CA ASN A 768 41.68 12.12 -17.58
C ASN A 768 42.73 13.25 -17.62
N GLY A 769 42.63 14.16 -18.60
CA GLY A 769 43.61 15.23 -18.83
C GLY A 769 44.93 14.74 -19.44
N VAL A 770 44.97 13.50 -19.96
CA VAL A 770 46.18 12.89 -20.51
C VAL A 770 46.25 13.00 -22.02
N VAL A 771 47.40 12.73 -22.63
CA VAL A 771 47.53 12.67 -24.10
C VAL A 771 47.22 11.27 -24.64
N SER A 772 46.83 11.18 -25.92
CA SER A 772 46.52 9.89 -26.57
C SER A 772 47.65 8.86 -26.44
N GLY A 773 47.28 7.61 -26.17
CA GLY A 773 48.19 6.50 -26.05
C GLY A 773 49.06 6.55 -24.79
N THR A 774 48.65 7.30 -23.77
CA THR A 774 49.25 7.29 -22.43
C THR A 774 48.88 5.98 -21.72
N GLN A 775 49.85 5.37 -21.04
CA GLN A 775 49.58 4.22 -20.18
C GLN A 775 49.22 4.71 -18.77
N CYS A 776 48.03 4.35 -18.31
CA CYS A 776 47.44 4.76 -17.05
C CYS A 776 47.36 3.57 -16.10
N TYR A 777 47.88 3.73 -14.88
CA TYR A 777 47.90 2.70 -13.85
C TYR A 777 47.29 3.23 -12.57
N ILE A 778 46.56 2.36 -11.88
CA ILE A 778 46.20 2.54 -10.48
C ILE A 778 46.69 1.31 -9.72
N VAL A 779 47.41 1.54 -8.63
CA VAL A 779 48.05 0.49 -7.85
C VAL A 779 47.69 0.66 -6.39
N THR A 780 47.28 -0.40 -5.70
CA THR A 780 47.02 -0.34 -4.26
C THR A 780 48.31 -0.15 -3.46
N SER A 781 48.18 0.24 -2.19
CA SER A 781 49.30 0.32 -1.24
C SER A 781 50.09 -0.99 -1.11
N GLY A 782 49.46 -2.14 -1.36
CA GLY A 782 50.08 -3.47 -1.41
C GLY A 782 50.75 -3.84 -2.75
N ALA A 783 50.86 -2.89 -3.69
CA ALA A 783 51.43 -3.06 -5.03
C ALA A 783 50.61 -3.93 -6.02
N SER A 784 49.32 -4.18 -5.75
CA SER A 784 48.41 -4.82 -6.72
C SER A 784 47.90 -3.81 -7.73
N VAL A 785 47.94 -4.15 -9.02
CA VAL A 785 47.44 -3.28 -10.10
C VAL A 785 45.92 -3.45 -10.24
N VAL A 786 45.16 -2.36 -10.11
CA VAL A 786 43.69 -2.35 -10.20
C VAL A 786 43.17 -1.64 -11.47
N MET A 787 44.03 -0.91 -12.16
CA MET A 787 43.79 -0.38 -13.50
C MET A 787 45.10 -0.41 -14.28
N ASN A 788 45.04 -0.82 -15.55
CA ASN A 788 46.17 -0.81 -16.46
C ASN A 788 45.71 -0.56 -17.90
N GLU A 789 45.29 0.68 -18.16
CA GLU A 789 44.57 1.02 -19.39
C GLU A 789 45.29 2.08 -20.22
N VAL A 790 45.09 2.03 -21.54
CA VAL A 790 45.64 3.02 -22.48
C VAL A 790 44.60 4.11 -22.73
N ALA A 791 44.97 5.35 -22.47
CA ALA A 791 44.10 6.49 -22.74
C ALA A 791 43.85 6.64 -24.25
N SER A 792 42.60 6.40 -24.65
CA SER A 792 42.19 6.34 -26.06
C SER A 792 40.90 7.09 -26.35
N GLU A 793 40.10 7.40 -25.32
CA GLU A 793 38.85 8.16 -25.46
C GLU A 793 39.13 9.66 -25.33
N VAL A 794 38.64 10.47 -26.28
CA VAL A 794 38.79 11.94 -26.27
C VAL A 794 37.82 12.56 -25.26
N VAL A 795 38.33 13.42 -24.38
CA VAL A 795 37.52 14.22 -23.45
C VAL A 795 37.20 15.58 -24.07
N SER A 796 38.25 16.34 -24.43
CA SER A 796 38.11 17.62 -25.13
C SER A 796 39.41 18.00 -25.83
N GLY A 797 39.34 18.50 -27.08
CA GLY A 797 40.53 18.89 -27.83
C GLY A 797 41.57 17.77 -27.97
N ASN A 798 42.74 17.95 -27.32
CA ASN A 798 43.84 16.98 -27.29
C ASN A 798 43.95 16.21 -25.95
N GLU A 799 42.93 16.32 -25.09
CA GLU A 799 42.84 15.58 -23.83
C GLU A 799 42.08 14.27 -24.03
N TYR A 800 42.63 13.23 -23.45
CA TYR A 800 42.14 11.86 -23.50
C TYR A 800 41.93 11.34 -22.07
N LYS A 801 41.18 10.25 -21.95
CA LYS A 801 41.01 9.50 -20.71
C LYS A 801 41.20 8.00 -20.92
N ALA A 802 41.51 7.34 -19.82
CA ALA A 802 41.43 5.89 -19.65
C ALA A 802 40.39 5.61 -18.55
N THR A 803 39.57 4.59 -18.74
CA THR A 803 38.54 4.16 -17.80
C THR A 803 38.65 2.67 -17.54
N GLU A 804 38.33 2.24 -16.32
CA GLU A 804 38.31 0.84 -15.91
C GLU A 804 37.17 0.62 -14.89
N SER A 805 36.57 -0.56 -14.90
CA SER A 805 35.57 -0.93 -13.89
C SER A 805 36.25 -1.63 -12.71
N TYR A 806 35.96 -1.19 -11.50
CA TYR A 806 36.50 -1.76 -10.27
C TYR A 806 35.39 -2.28 -9.37
N ASN A 807 35.49 -3.52 -8.89
CA ASN A 807 34.56 -4.04 -7.91
C ASN A 807 34.92 -3.50 -6.52
N TYR A 808 34.24 -2.43 -6.11
CA TYR A 808 34.45 -1.79 -4.81
C TYR A 808 34.02 -2.71 -3.67
N THR A 809 34.89 -2.84 -2.67
CA THR A 809 34.62 -3.63 -1.45
C THR A 809 34.84 -2.82 -0.18
N ALA A 810 35.76 -1.86 -0.21
CA ALA A 810 36.04 -0.89 0.83
C ALA A 810 36.89 0.25 0.27
N ASP A 811 36.93 1.37 0.99
CA ASP A 811 37.83 2.49 0.70
C ASP A 811 39.26 1.96 0.57
N THR A 812 39.84 2.14 -0.62
CA THR A 812 41.14 1.57 -0.95
C THR A 812 42.11 2.67 -1.33
N ASP A 813 43.11 2.90 -0.50
CA ASP A 813 44.20 3.82 -0.82
C ASP A 813 45.05 3.30 -1.97
N VAL A 814 45.25 4.18 -2.96
CA VAL A 814 45.93 3.87 -4.22
C VAL A 814 46.96 4.92 -4.59
N THR A 815 47.96 4.48 -5.36
CA THR A 815 48.87 5.34 -6.11
C THR A 815 48.44 5.30 -7.58
N VAL A 816 48.21 6.48 -8.13
CA VAL A 816 47.81 6.70 -9.52
C VAL A 816 49.04 7.13 -10.31
N ARG A 817 49.29 6.48 -11.44
CA ARG A 817 50.44 6.77 -12.30
C ARG A 817 49.97 6.89 -13.74
N ALA A 818 50.54 7.85 -14.46
CA ALA A 818 50.34 7.93 -15.90
C ALA A 818 51.68 8.21 -16.58
N ARG A 819 52.01 7.42 -17.60
CA ARG A 819 53.34 7.39 -18.23
C ARG A 819 53.21 7.42 -19.76
N LYS A 820 53.92 8.35 -20.38
CA LYS A 820 54.06 8.45 -21.83
C LYS A 820 55.47 8.94 -22.17
N MET A 821 56.05 8.31 -23.18
CA MET A 821 57.31 8.72 -23.77
C MET A 821 57.25 10.20 -24.21
N GLY A 822 58.24 11.02 -23.84
CA GLY A 822 58.26 12.46 -24.14
C GLY A 822 57.77 13.38 -23.02
N TYR A 823 57.24 12.84 -21.92
CA TYR A 823 56.56 13.61 -20.88
C TYR A 823 57.05 13.25 -19.48
N LEU A 824 56.92 14.19 -18.53
CA LEU A 824 57.23 13.93 -17.13
C LEU A 824 56.26 12.88 -16.58
N PRO A 825 56.75 11.94 -15.76
CA PRO A 825 55.91 11.07 -14.96
C PRO A 825 54.83 11.81 -14.17
N PHE A 826 53.58 11.38 -14.31
CA PHE A 826 52.53 11.74 -13.37
C PHE A 826 52.41 10.66 -12.29
N GLU A 827 52.43 11.07 -11.02
CA GLU A 827 52.20 10.21 -9.87
C GLU A 827 51.49 10.99 -8.76
N THR A 828 50.38 10.46 -8.26
CA THR A 828 49.65 11.02 -7.12
C THR A 828 49.06 9.90 -6.28
N SER A 829 48.66 10.19 -5.05
CA SER A 829 47.85 9.29 -4.23
C SER A 829 46.36 9.68 -4.30
N GLY A 830 45.48 8.71 -4.09
CA GLY A 830 44.05 8.89 -3.96
C GLY A 830 43.43 7.71 -3.21
N THR A 831 42.12 7.74 -3.02
CA THR A 831 41.36 6.65 -2.41
C THR A 831 40.22 6.31 -3.35
N ILE A 832 40.09 5.04 -3.72
CA ILE A 832 38.90 4.55 -4.43
C ILE A 832 37.79 4.48 -3.40
N THR A 833 36.68 5.19 -3.65
CA THR A 833 35.51 5.19 -2.77
C THR A 833 34.33 4.47 -3.40
N THR A 834 33.17 4.46 -2.73
CA THR A 834 31.90 3.98 -3.27
C THR A 834 31.45 4.68 -4.55
N SER A 835 31.96 5.89 -4.83
CA SER A 835 31.71 6.61 -6.09
C SER A 835 32.76 6.33 -7.17
N GLY A 836 33.72 5.45 -6.91
CA GLY A 836 34.88 5.23 -7.75
C GLY A 836 35.98 6.24 -7.52
N MET A 837 36.74 6.57 -8.55
CA MET A 837 37.82 7.55 -8.48
C MET A 837 38.02 8.22 -9.82
N ILE A 838 38.01 9.55 -9.85
CA ILE A 838 38.33 10.35 -11.03
C ILE A 838 39.54 11.22 -10.73
N ILE A 839 40.61 11.08 -11.52
CA ILE A 839 41.83 11.89 -11.41
C ILE A 839 42.08 12.63 -12.72
N THR A 840 42.22 13.96 -12.62
CA THR A 840 42.71 14.79 -13.72
C THR A 840 44.20 15.00 -13.60
N ALA A 841 44.96 14.41 -14.53
CA ALA A 841 46.39 14.62 -14.61
C ALA A 841 46.71 15.88 -15.42
N VAL A 842 47.67 16.68 -14.93
CA VAL A 842 48.22 17.82 -15.69
C VAL A 842 49.52 17.39 -16.34
N TRP A 843 49.52 17.24 -17.67
CA TRP A 843 50.67 16.73 -18.40
C TRP A 843 51.68 17.82 -18.75
N GLN A 844 52.92 17.62 -18.34
CA GLN A 844 54.05 18.44 -18.73
C GLN A 844 54.99 17.61 -19.60
N VAL A 845 55.35 18.16 -20.76
CA VAL A 845 56.37 17.56 -21.63
C VAL A 845 57.70 17.59 -20.88
N ASP A 846 58.47 16.49 -20.89
CA ASP A 846 59.75 16.43 -20.20
C ASP A 846 60.78 17.31 -20.92
N PRO A 847 61.27 18.39 -20.29
CA PRO A 847 62.23 19.29 -20.91
C PRO A 847 63.59 18.63 -21.16
N ASN A 848 63.89 17.51 -20.49
CA ASN A 848 65.16 16.78 -20.65
C ASN A 848 65.07 15.64 -21.68
N TRP A 849 63.90 15.43 -22.30
CA TRP A 849 63.73 14.37 -23.29
C TRP A 849 64.62 14.61 -24.52
N LYS A 850 65.51 13.66 -24.81
CA LYS A 850 66.36 13.65 -26.01
C LYS A 850 66.20 12.32 -26.73
N LEU A 851 66.07 12.38 -28.05
CA LEU A 851 66.06 11.20 -28.90
C LEU A 851 67.30 11.24 -29.79
N VAL A 852 68.19 10.27 -29.64
CA VAL A 852 69.42 10.16 -30.45
C VAL A 852 69.24 9.05 -31.46
N VAL A 853 69.28 9.39 -32.75
CA VAL A 853 69.27 8.43 -33.85
C VAL A 853 70.65 8.45 -34.50
N SER A 854 71.46 7.41 -34.25
CA SER A 854 72.83 7.30 -34.77
C SER A 854 72.92 6.35 -35.96
N GLY A 855 73.98 6.51 -36.76
CA GLY A 855 74.27 5.60 -37.88
C GLY A 855 73.34 5.75 -39.09
N VAL A 856 72.61 6.86 -39.20
CA VAL A 856 71.67 7.09 -40.30
C VAL A 856 72.38 7.65 -41.53
N ASN A 857 71.92 7.21 -42.70
CA ASN A 857 72.35 7.78 -43.98
C ASN A 857 71.47 8.98 -44.31
N ILE A 858 72.04 10.19 -44.27
CA ILE A 858 71.31 11.45 -44.40
C ILE A 858 71.78 12.23 -45.63
N THR A 859 70.83 12.85 -46.33
CA THR A 859 71.04 13.83 -47.39
C THR A 859 70.50 15.19 -46.93
N PHE A 860 71.36 16.20 -46.91
CA PHE A 860 71.05 17.59 -46.64
C PHE A 860 70.82 18.30 -47.96
N THR A 861 69.70 19.03 -48.07
CA THR A 861 69.32 19.79 -49.26
C THR A 861 69.00 21.22 -48.87
N ASN A 862 69.89 22.15 -49.23
CA ASN A 862 69.81 23.57 -48.92
C ASN A 862 68.60 24.22 -49.59
N ALA A 863 68.38 23.95 -50.88
CA ALA A 863 67.32 24.58 -51.68
C ALA A 863 65.92 24.44 -51.05
N THR A 864 65.70 23.35 -50.32
CA THR A 864 64.44 23.05 -49.64
C THR A 864 64.57 23.04 -48.12
N SER A 865 65.76 23.33 -47.57
CA SER A 865 66.08 23.23 -46.14
C SER A 865 65.68 21.87 -45.53
N LEU A 866 65.93 20.79 -46.28
CA LEU A 866 65.54 19.43 -45.90
C LEU A 866 66.73 18.59 -45.44
N ILE A 867 66.51 17.85 -44.36
CA ILE A 867 67.32 16.72 -43.91
C ILE A 867 66.54 15.46 -44.26
N THR A 868 67.01 14.69 -45.22
CA THR A 868 66.32 13.50 -45.75
C THR A 868 67.07 12.24 -45.36
N ARG A 869 66.41 11.27 -44.76
CA ARG A 869 66.99 9.96 -44.48
C ARG A 869 66.82 9.02 -45.66
N ALA A 870 67.80 8.15 -45.90
CA ALA A 870 67.75 7.16 -46.99
C ALA A 870 66.73 6.03 -46.74
N SER A 871 66.42 5.72 -45.47
CA SER A 871 65.50 4.63 -45.10
C SER A 871 64.83 4.84 -43.74
N GLY A 872 63.62 4.28 -43.58
CA GLY A 872 62.77 4.33 -42.38
C GLY A 872 61.91 5.61 -42.29
N ASP A 873 61.21 5.80 -41.17
CA ASP A 873 60.31 6.93 -40.92
C ASP A 873 60.62 7.70 -39.61
N PHE A 874 60.79 9.02 -39.70
CA PHE A 874 61.05 9.92 -38.56
C PHE A 874 59.86 9.96 -37.60
N GLY A 875 58.64 9.91 -38.12
CA GLY A 875 57.43 9.78 -37.31
C GLY A 875 57.42 8.48 -36.50
N THR A 876 57.79 7.34 -37.12
CA THR A 876 57.90 6.07 -36.37
C THR A 876 59.04 6.05 -35.37
N ASP A 877 60.11 6.81 -35.61
CA ASP A 877 61.20 6.97 -34.65
C ASP A 877 60.82 7.92 -33.49
N GLY A 878 59.62 8.49 -33.49
CA GLY A 878 59.11 9.34 -32.41
C GLY A 878 59.35 10.84 -32.60
N TRP A 879 59.68 11.28 -33.82
CA TRP A 879 59.88 12.70 -34.11
C TRP A 879 58.53 13.40 -34.28
N LEU A 880 58.30 14.44 -33.48
CA LEU A 880 57.10 15.26 -33.53
C LEU A 880 57.44 16.67 -34.03
N SER A 881 56.58 17.29 -34.83
CA SER A 881 56.77 18.67 -35.32
C SER A 881 56.86 19.72 -34.20
N VAL A 882 56.32 19.41 -33.01
CA VAL A 882 56.32 20.30 -31.82
C VAL A 882 57.63 20.34 -31.04
N MET A 883 58.68 19.61 -31.48
CA MET A 883 59.88 19.36 -30.69
C MET A 883 61.13 20.18 -31.10
N GLY A 884 60.98 21.29 -31.81
CA GLY A 884 61.85 22.48 -31.67
C GLY A 884 63.25 22.47 -32.31
N GLN A 885 64.14 21.49 -32.04
CA GLN A 885 65.52 21.50 -32.58
C GLN A 885 66.09 20.10 -32.86
N VAL A 886 66.91 19.99 -33.92
CA VAL A 886 67.75 18.83 -34.24
C VAL A 886 69.22 19.23 -34.21
N THR A 887 70.04 18.47 -33.50
CA THR A 887 71.50 18.55 -33.58
C THR A 887 72.00 17.45 -34.51
N VAL A 888 72.75 17.83 -35.54
CA VAL A 888 73.43 16.95 -36.48
C VAL A 888 74.88 16.81 -36.04
N ASP A 889 75.39 15.59 -36.02
CA ASP A 889 76.78 15.25 -35.71
C ASP A 889 77.29 14.15 -36.67
N GLY A 890 78.54 14.24 -37.11
CA GLY A 890 79.20 13.31 -38.03
C GLY A 890 79.07 13.70 -39.52
N SER A 891 78.48 14.85 -39.81
CA SER A 891 78.38 15.43 -41.15
C SER A 891 79.64 16.22 -41.51
N VAL A 892 80.02 16.23 -42.78
CA VAL A 892 81.21 16.97 -43.25
C VAL A 892 80.97 18.48 -43.22
N SER A 893 79.74 18.93 -43.49
CA SER A 893 79.41 20.34 -43.71
C SER A 893 78.16 20.82 -42.97
N ASN A 894 77.45 19.94 -42.27
CA ASN A 894 76.18 20.26 -41.62
C ASN A 894 76.13 19.87 -40.13
N ASP A 895 77.26 19.76 -39.45
CA ASP A 895 77.27 19.60 -38.00
C ASP A 895 76.76 20.88 -37.30
N GLY A 896 75.83 20.73 -36.36
CA GLY A 896 75.23 21.86 -35.65
C GLY A 896 73.78 21.62 -35.22
N THR A 897 73.22 22.60 -34.50
CA THR A 897 71.83 22.55 -34.02
C THR A 897 70.93 23.44 -34.86
N TYR A 898 69.86 22.87 -35.40
CA TYR A 898 68.92 23.49 -36.32
C TYR A 898 67.52 23.50 -35.71
N THR A 899 66.75 24.57 -35.94
CA THR A 899 65.33 24.63 -35.54
C THR A 899 64.47 23.90 -36.55
N LEU A 900 63.50 23.10 -36.10
CA LEU A 900 62.58 22.40 -36.99
C LEU A 900 61.36 23.25 -37.35
N SER A 901 60.92 23.15 -38.60
CA SER A 901 59.66 23.69 -39.08
C SER A 901 58.62 22.61 -39.39
N ALA A 902 59.05 21.44 -39.84
CA ALA A 902 58.17 20.32 -40.15
C ALA A 902 58.91 18.99 -40.05
N VAL A 903 58.18 17.93 -39.73
CA VAL A 903 58.66 16.55 -39.75
C VAL A 903 57.70 15.75 -40.65
N GLY A 904 58.23 15.21 -41.73
CA GLY A 904 57.54 14.25 -42.60
C GLY A 904 58.12 12.85 -42.42
N THR A 905 57.56 11.87 -43.12
CA THR A 905 57.94 10.45 -43.02
C THR A 905 59.45 10.26 -43.14
N ASN A 906 60.10 10.72 -44.20
CA ASN A 906 61.55 10.55 -44.39
C ASN A 906 62.32 11.87 -44.45
N THR A 907 61.67 12.99 -44.12
CA THR A 907 62.24 14.32 -44.25
C THR A 907 62.00 15.15 -43.00
N VAL A 908 62.98 15.94 -42.62
CA VAL A 908 62.87 16.98 -41.61
C VAL A 908 63.17 18.31 -42.24
N THR A 909 62.27 19.28 -42.13
CA THR A 909 62.47 20.64 -42.63
C THR A 909 62.97 21.52 -41.50
N ILE A 910 64.07 22.24 -41.73
CA ILE A 910 64.63 23.19 -40.77
C ILE A 910 64.29 24.64 -41.12
N THR A 911 64.36 25.53 -40.13
CA THR A 911 64.16 26.98 -40.28
C THR A 911 65.27 27.77 -39.61
N GLY A 912 65.63 28.91 -40.21
CA GLY A 912 66.55 29.89 -39.61
C GLY A 912 68.03 29.63 -39.79
N ALA A 913 68.43 28.58 -40.50
CA ALA A 913 69.82 28.27 -40.84
C ALA A 913 69.90 27.74 -42.28
N THR A 914 71.04 27.93 -42.94
CA THR A 914 71.32 27.36 -44.27
C THR A 914 72.02 26.02 -44.11
N LEU A 915 71.54 25.00 -44.82
CA LEU A 915 72.28 23.75 -45.00
C LEU A 915 73.31 23.93 -46.12
N THR A 916 74.37 23.15 -46.09
CA THR A 916 75.18 22.89 -47.28
C THR A 916 74.69 21.59 -47.90
N ASP A 917 74.49 21.56 -49.22
CA ASP A 917 74.11 20.32 -49.89
C ASP A 917 75.16 19.23 -49.61
N GLU A 918 74.73 18.15 -48.98
CA GLU A 918 75.62 17.08 -48.56
C GLU A 918 74.88 15.75 -48.56
N GLY A 919 75.55 14.70 -49.01
CA GLY A 919 75.10 13.33 -48.83
C GLY A 919 74.62 12.62 -50.11
N PRO A 920 74.22 11.34 -49.98
CA PRO A 920 73.99 10.63 -48.72
C PRO A 920 75.29 10.41 -47.92
N SER A 921 75.35 10.97 -46.71
CA SER A 921 76.45 10.80 -45.76
C SER A 921 76.05 9.71 -44.77
N ALA A 922 76.90 8.70 -44.62
CA ALA A 922 76.67 7.59 -43.71
C ALA A 922 77.25 7.86 -42.32
N GLY A 923 76.65 7.25 -41.30
CA GLY A 923 77.15 7.37 -39.92
C GLY A 923 76.69 8.62 -39.17
N ILE A 924 75.76 9.40 -39.75
CA ILE A 924 75.26 10.63 -39.12
C ILE A 924 74.50 10.28 -37.83
N THR A 925 74.72 11.08 -36.80
CA THR A 925 73.93 11.07 -35.58
C THR A 925 73.07 12.31 -35.52
N LEU A 926 71.76 12.10 -35.43
CA LEU A 926 70.78 13.16 -35.21
C LEU A 926 70.32 13.09 -33.75
N THR A 927 70.71 14.08 -32.96
CA THR A 927 70.24 14.26 -31.58
C THR A 927 69.11 15.26 -31.55
N TYR A 928 67.93 14.81 -31.23
CA TYR A 928 66.73 15.63 -31.16
C TYR A 928 66.54 16.18 -29.75
N THR A 929 66.45 17.50 -29.61
CA THR A 929 66.31 18.17 -28.31
C THR A 929 65.21 19.22 -28.39
N ARG A 930 64.25 19.21 -27.47
CA ARG A 930 63.18 20.21 -27.48
C ARG A 930 63.70 21.56 -27.00
N ARG A 931 63.33 22.64 -27.70
CA ARG A 931 63.49 24.01 -27.22
C ARG A 931 62.66 24.15 -25.94
N SER A 932 63.30 24.52 -24.83
CA SER A 932 62.58 24.93 -23.61
C SER A 932 61.54 25.98 -24.00
N LEU A 933 60.26 25.63 -23.84
CA LEU A 933 59.17 26.59 -23.90
C LEU A 933 59.23 27.37 -22.59
N THR A 934 59.81 28.56 -22.61
CA THR A 934 59.47 29.60 -21.62
C THR A 934 58.08 30.12 -21.87
#